data_AF-A0A7Y3H8Q2-F1
#
_entry.id   AF-A0A7Y3H8Q2-F1
#
_cell.length_a   1.000
_cell.length_b   1.000
_cell.length_c   1.000
_cell.angle_alpha   90.00
_cell.angle_beta   90.00
_cell.angle_gamma   90.00
#
_symmetry.space_group_name_H-M   'P 1'
#
loop_
_entity.id
_entity.type
_entity.pdbx_description
1 polymer ?
#
loop_
_entity_poly.entity_id
_entity_poly.type
_entity_poly.pdbx_seq_one_letter_code
_entity_poly.pdbx_strand_id
1 'polypeptide(L)'
;MEQAQQLFDAGQWPEAEELYRKELARDPDSIEALFMLALVRQRLGAAAEALEMMHKVAQRDPENPNVLYTLGTMQASARELDDARESYLKAIQLDPFNIDAHNALAFVELAASNFSAAENAANMALAEDPKNAQAMVYLGSAKLEQGDTTKAISYFQEALKEAPEHQSARILLGRAFLVAGNHAFAEQCFKTILEQNPRVPQAWEFLGQAQAGAGQHVDASTSFRNALSLGVRKPSLLRALAEAERAAGNEDLAEEILQQAEDPKPDKAIAELARASAAIARGKPREALDLLQNYDGLQVDMLRASALEQMREFDAAIELVERHLDSDEVTDEVRLSYARVLAKVGREAEADTIVDEMMGREDPPLAARIFRGFQLCRAGDTDGIEMLQAVEQVEGLDEVELRRVRRILAATFDRLGQFDEAGQYFEKISGRVSGAFIVAGSVARENEDFLESEQRPAFAGRGATHELPEDPLFLLAWPGMGHEWLMAGIGGLPAVMLVADKPETQLRRRTIIGKVAGAETLQMFTPGDATEVAAAYWQDLARGGLEPRGRQTLDAMWTSAHMLPSIAAIFPRSKVIVVNRDPAEMVLDWLRAGYAELPEMAEYYREQQQLLAEYRQWVPLEFLEADGDALLSDPEPELQRLAEMLGLDWDEAAAERVNNMRVATRPFRGTASDYEDVLEAPLGILGAGTRD
;
A
#
# COMPACT_ATOMS: atom_id res chain seq x y z
N MET A 1 -30.76 -24.28 -46.93
CA MET A 1 -29.75 -24.27 -45.85
C MET A 1 -28.45 -23.58 -46.26
N GLU A 2 -27.68 -24.08 -47.23
CA GLU A 2 -26.36 -23.50 -47.60
C GLU A 2 -26.40 -21.99 -47.96
N GLN A 3 -27.38 -21.57 -48.77
CA GLN A 3 -27.56 -20.14 -49.08
C GLN A 3 -27.92 -19.31 -47.84
N ALA A 4 -28.68 -19.86 -46.89
CA ALA A 4 -29.03 -19.16 -45.65
C ALA A 4 -27.80 -18.98 -44.74
N GLN A 5 -26.94 -20.00 -44.68
CA GLN A 5 -25.68 -19.93 -43.95
C GLN A 5 -24.72 -18.90 -44.56
N GLN A 6 -24.61 -18.84 -45.89
CA GLN A 6 -23.79 -17.83 -46.56
C GLN A 6 -24.25 -16.40 -46.24
N LEU A 7 -25.58 -16.17 -46.17
CA LEU A 7 -26.14 -14.87 -45.79
C LEU A 7 -25.88 -14.56 -44.31
N PHE A 8 -25.97 -15.56 -43.43
CA PHE A 8 -25.61 -15.45 -42.01
C PHE A 8 -24.14 -15.02 -41.86
N ASP A 9 -23.22 -15.73 -42.51
CA ASP A 9 -21.79 -15.45 -42.44
C ASP A 9 -21.44 -14.08 -43.05
N ALA A 10 -22.21 -13.63 -44.05
CA ALA A 10 -22.09 -12.30 -44.67
C ALA A 10 -22.72 -11.16 -43.83
N GLY A 11 -23.34 -11.46 -42.69
CA GLY A 11 -24.01 -10.48 -41.83
C GLY A 11 -25.34 -9.95 -42.39
N GLN A 12 -25.90 -10.61 -43.40
CA GLN A 12 -27.21 -10.31 -43.99
C GLN A 12 -28.31 -11.04 -43.21
N TRP A 13 -28.42 -10.69 -41.92
CA TRP A 13 -29.29 -11.37 -40.94
C TRP A 13 -30.79 -11.37 -41.33
N PRO A 14 -31.38 -10.26 -41.83
CA PRO A 14 -32.79 -10.26 -42.24
C PRO A 14 -33.10 -11.24 -43.38
N GLU A 15 -32.21 -11.32 -44.38
CA GLU A 15 -32.36 -12.22 -45.52
C GLU A 15 -32.12 -13.67 -45.14
N ALA A 16 -31.15 -13.93 -44.24
CA ALA A 16 -30.93 -15.24 -43.66
C ALA A 16 -32.16 -15.71 -42.86
N GLU A 17 -32.77 -14.81 -42.08
CA GLU A 17 -33.99 -15.07 -41.31
C GLU A 17 -35.13 -15.59 -42.18
N GLU A 18 -35.36 -14.94 -43.34
CA GLU A 18 -36.42 -15.33 -44.27
C GLU A 18 -36.20 -16.75 -44.81
N LEU A 19 -34.95 -17.11 -45.10
CA LEU A 19 -34.61 -18.45 -45.60
C LEU A 19 -34.74 -19.52 -44.51
N TYR A 20 -34.30 -19.27 -43.27
CA TYR A 20 -34.48 -20.21 -42.17
C TYR A 20 -35.96 -20.38 -41.79
N ARG A 21 -36.77 -19.32 -41.85
CA ARG A 21 -38.24 -19.41 -41.67
C ARG A 21 -38.90 -20.24 -42.77
N LYS A 22 -38.47 -20.09 -44.04
CA LYS A 22 -38.97 -20.92 -45.14
C LYS A 22 -38.60 -22.39 -44.96
N GLU A 23 -37.43 -22.68 -44.40
CA GLU A 23 -37.03 -24.04 -44.09
C GLU A 23 -37.90 -24.62 -42.96
N LEU A 24 -38.10 -23.87 -41.87
CA LEU A 24 -39.00 -24.30 -40.78
C LEU A 24 -40.46 -24.43 -41.19
N ALA A 25 -40.90 -23.73 -42.23
CA ALA A 25 -42.22 -23.95 -42.81
C ALA A 25 -42.33 -25.28 -43.58
N ARG A 26 -41.21 -25.81 -44.08
CA ARG A 26 -41.13 -27.12 -44.78
C ARG A 26 -40.90 -28.26 -43.81
N ASP A 27 -40.01 -28.03 -42.84
CA ASP A 27 -39.67 -28.95 -41.76
C ASP A 27 -39.69 -28.19 -40.41
N PRO A 28 -40.85 -28.15 -39.74
CA PRO A 28 -40.98 -27.51 -38.42
C PRO A 28 -40.10 -28.14 -37.33
N ASP A 29 -39.58 -29.35 -37.58
CA ASP A 29 -38.82 -30.11 -36.61
C ASP A 29 -37.30 -30.02 -36.80
N SER A 30 -36.84 -29.30 -37.83
CA SER A 30 -35.42 -29.10 -38.12
C SER A 30 -34.69 -28.38 -36.96
N ILE A 31 -33.86 -29.15 -36.24
CA ILE A 31 -33.01 -28.66 -35.14
C ILE A 31 -32.01 -27.61 -35.67
N GLU A 32 -31.40 -27.87 -36.82
CA GLU A 32 -30.42 -26.98 -37.46
C GLU A 32 -31.06 -25.64 -37.86
N ALA A 33 -32.24 -25.66 -38.48
CA ALA A 33 -32.92 -24.42 -38.87
C ALA A 33 -33.42 -23.62 -37.65
N LEU A 34 -33.88 -24.30 -36.58
CA LEU A 34 -34.22 -23.64 -35.31
C LEU A 34 -33.01 -23.01 -34.63
N PHE A 35 -31.89 -23.74 -34.56
CA PHE A 35 -30.64 -23.25 -33.96
C PHE A 35 -30.13 -22.02 -34.69
N MET A 36 -30.04 -22.07 -36.02
CA MET A 36 -29.57 -20.94 -36.81
C MET A 36 -30.55 -19.76 -36.77
N LEU A 37 -31.87 -20.00 -36.78
CA LEU A 37 -32.85 -18.93 -36.63
C LEU A 37 -32.75 -18.25 -35.26
N ALA A 38 -32.49 -19.00 -34.17
CA ALA A 38 -32.26 -18.45 -32.85
C ALA A 38 -31.03 -17.51 -32.83
N LEU A 39 -29.93 -17.92 -33.45
CA LEU A 39 -28.74 -17.07 -33.60
C LEU A 39 -29.03 -15.80 -34.42
N VAL A 40 -29.74 -15.92 -35.54
CA VAL A 40 -30.16 -14.76 -36.36
C VAL A 40 -31.03 -13.80 -35.54
N ARG A 41 -32.02 -14.33 -34.81
CA ARG A 41 -32.91 -13.54 -33.95
C ARG A 41 -32.13 -12.80 -32.87
N GLN A 42 -31.14 -13.44 -32.26
CA GLN A 42 -30.24 -12.80 -31.29
C GLN A 42 -29.47 -11.63 -31.94
N ARG A 43 -28.94 -11.81 -33.16
CA ARG A 43 -28.24 -10.75 -33.92
C ARG A 43 -29.16 -9.58 -34.30
N LEU A 44 -30.45 -9.85 -34.53
CA LEU A 44 -31.47 -8.84 -34.82
C LEU A 44 -32.05 -8.18 -33.55
N GLY A 45 -31.56 -8.51 -32.36
CA GLY A 45 -32.01 -7.92 -31.09
C GLY A 45 -33.30 -8.52 -30.52
N ALA A 46 -33.86 -9.56 -31.16
CA ALA A 46 -35.03 -10.29 -30.68
C ALA A 46 -34.62 -11.38 -29.67
N ALA A 47 -34.00 -10.95 -28.56
CA ALA A 47 -33.35 -11.85 -27.59
C ALA A 47 -34.32 -12.84 -26.91
N ALA A 48 -35.52 -12.40 -26.55
CA ALA A 48 -36.52 -13.27 -25.90
C ALA A 48 -37.01 -14.39 -26.84
N GLU A 49 -37.26 -14.07 -28.12
CA GLU A 49 -37.64 -15.06 -29.13
C GLU A 49 -36.48 -16.04 -29.41
N ALA A 50 -35.25 -15.52 -29.48
CA ALA A 50 -34.06 -16.35 -29.67
C ALA A 50 -33.89 -17.37 -28.54
N LEU A 51 -34.06 -16.93 -27.29
CA LEU A 51 -33.96 -17.80 -26.11
C LEU A 51 -35.06 -18.86 -26.11
N GLU A 52 -36.32 -18.51 -26.41
CA GLU A 52 -37.40 -19.49 -26.53
C GLU A 52 -37.12 -20.55 -27.61
N MET A 53 -36.60 -20.12 -28.76
CA MET A 53 -36.18 -21.05 -29.82
C MET A 53 -35.03 -21.95 -29.37
N MET A 54 -34.03 -21.41 -28.67
CA MET A 54 -32.89 -22.18 -28.19
C MET A 54 -33.30 -23.20 -27.11
N HIS A 55 -34.28 -22.90 -26.26
CA HIS A 55 -34.87 -23.90 -25.37
C HIS A 55 -35.52 -25.05 -26.14
N LYS A 56 -36.21 -24.78 -27.27
CA LYS A 56 -36.77 -25.83 -28.12
C LYS A 56 -35.69 -26.68 -28.77
N VAL A 57 -34.57 -26.08 -29.17
CA VAL A 57 -33.39 -26.82 -29.67
C VAL A 57 -32.84 -27.72 -28.58
N ALA A 58 -32.58 -27.19 -27.38
CA ALA A 58 -32.04 -27.97 -26.26
C ALA A 58 -32.98 -29.09 -25.78
N GLN A 59 -34.30 -28.92 -25.90
CA GLN A 59 -35.27 -29.99 -25.65
C GLN A 59 -35.19 -31.13 -26.67
N ARG A 60 -34.80 -30.83 -27.92
CA ARG A 60 -34.71 -31.79 -29.02
C ARG A 60 -33.34 -32.43 -29.14
N ASP A 61 -32.30 -31.73 -28.69
CA ASP A 61 -30.91 -32.19 -28.68
C ASP A 61 -30.25 -31.94 -27.31
N PRO A 62 -30.71 -32.64 -26.25
CA PRO A 62 -30.26 -32.37 -24.87
C PRO A 62 -28.85 -32.87 -24.56
N GLU A 63 -28.26 -33.69 -25.43
CA GLU A 63 -26.92 -34.27 -25.26
C GLU A 63 -25.84 -33.58 -26.11
N ASN A 64 -26.18 -32.46 -26.75
CA ASN A 64 -25.24 -31.71 -27.56
C ASN A 64 -24.60 -30.56 -26.74
N PRO A 65 -23.29 -30.65 -26.42
CA PRO A 65 -22.61 -29.67 -25.59
C PRO A 65 -22.60 -28.26 -26.22
N ASN A 66 -22.57 -28.15 -27.54
CA ASN A 66 -22.60 -26.85 -28.23
C ASN A 66 -23.97 -26.17 -28.11
N VAL A 67 -25.05 -26.95 -28.14
CA VAL A 67 -26.42 -26.43 -27.93
C VAL A 67 -26.57 -25.93 -26.50
N LEU A 68 -26.11 -26.70 -25.52
CA LEU A 68 -26.17 -26.33 -24.10
C LEU A 68 -25.29 -25.11 -23.77
N TYR A 69 -24.08 -25.04 -24.32
CA TYR A 69 -23.22 -23.86 -24.22
C TYR A 69 -23.88 -22.62 -24.82
N THR A 70 -24.47 -22.75 -26.01
CA THR A 70 -25.13 -21.63 -26.69
C THR A 70 -26.37 -21.17 -25.91
N LEU A 71 -27.16 -22.11 -25.38
CA LEU A 71 -28.28 -21.81 -24.49
C LEU A 71 -27.82 -21.05 -23.25
N GLY A 72 -26.76 -21.53 -22.58
CA GLY A 72 -26.18 -20.85 -21.42
C GLY A 72 -25.72 -19.43 -21.74
N THR A 73 -25.16 -19.21 -22.93
CA THR A 73 -24.74 -17.88 -23.39
C THR A 73 -25.92 -16.93 -23.59
N MET A 74 -27.03 -17.44 -24.14
CA MET A 74 -28.27 -16.68 -24.28
C MET A 74 -28.91 -16.37 -22.93
N GLN A 75 -28.93 -17.33 -21.99
CA GLN A 75 -29.42 -17.15 -20.62
C GLN A 75 -28.59 -16.11 -19.85
N ALA A 76 -27.26 -16.19 -19.92
CA ALA A 76 -26.36 -15.20 -19.30
C ALA A 76 -26.61 -13.79 -19.87
N SER A 77 -26.83 -13.68 -21.18
CA SER A 77 -27.20 -12.41 -21.83
C SER A 77 -28.56 -11.88 -21.37
N ALA A 78 -29.50 -12.78 -21.03
CA ALA A 78 -30.79 -12.46 -20.45
C ALA A 78 -30.74 -12.15 -18.94
N ARG A 79 -29.54 -12.19 -18.32
CA ARG A 79 -29.32 -12.08 -16.86
C ARG A 79 -29.92 -13.23 -16.03
N GLU A 80 -30.18 -14.37 -16.66
CA GLU A 80 -30.59 -15.62 -16.03
C GLU A 80 -29.32 -16.42 -15.65
N LEU A 81 -28.56 -15.92 -14.67
CA LEU A 81 -27.22 -16.43 -14.36
C LEU A 81 -27.23 -17.86 -13.80
N ASP A 82 -28.24 -18.22 -12.99
CA ASP A 82 -28.35 -19.57 -12.43
C ASP A 82 -28.66 -20.62 -13.51
N ASP A 83 -29.58 -20.31 -14.43
CA ASP A 83 -29.92 -21.21 -15.53
C ASP A 83 -28.74 -21.34 -16.52
N ALA A 84 -28.03 -20.23 -16.76
CA ALA A 84 -26.81 -20.24 -17.58
C ALA A 84 -25.74 -21.16 -16.98
N ARG A 85 -25.54 -21.07 -15.66
CA ARG A 85 -24.61 -21.94 -14.92
C ARG A 85 -24.97 -23.41 -15.09
N GLU A 86 -26.24 -23.77 -14.93
CA GLU A 86 -26.69 -25.16 -15.11
C GLU A 86 -26.42 -25.66 -16.54
N SER A 87 -26.72 -24.84 -17.54
CA SER A 87 -26.47 -25.16 -18.95
C SER A 87 -24.97 -25.37 -19.24
N TYR A 88 -24.09 -24.51 -18.72
CA TYR A 88 -22.64 -24.68 -18.89
C TYR A 88 -22.11 -25.93 -18.17
N LEU A 89 -22.58 -26.21 -16.95
CA LEU A 89 -22.18 -27.42 -16.22
C LEU A 89 -22.59 -28.69 -16.98
N LYS A 90 -23.79 -28.73 -17.57
CA LYS A 90 -24.21 -29.85 -18.42
C LYS A 90 -23.36 -29.96 -19.69
N ALA A 91 -23.03 -28.84 -20.32
CA ALA A 91 -22.13 -28.83 -21.49
C ALA A 91 -20.75 -29.40 -21.13
N ILE A 92 -20.16 -28.98 -20.01
CA ILE A 92 -18.88 -29.50 -19.50
C ILE A 92 -18.98 -30.98 -19.11
N GLN A 93 -20.12 -31.43 -18.60
CA GLN A 93 -20.30 -32.84 -18.26
C GLN A 93 -20.29 -33.75 -19.49
N LEU A 94 -20.81 -33.25 -20.61
CA LEU A 94 -20.84 -33.96 -21.90
C LEU A 94 -19.52 -33.82 -22.68
N ASP A 95 -18.86 -32.67 -22.56
CA ASP A 95 -17.54 -32.39 -23.12
C ASP A 95 -16.63 -31.71 -22.07
N PRO A 96 -15.89 -32.50 -21.28
CA PRO A 96 -15.04 -31.98 -20.20
C PRO A 96 -13.92 -31.06 -20.66
N PHE A 97 -13.57 -31.07 -21.96
CA PHE A 97 -12.46 -30.32 -22.53
C PHE A 97 -12.91 -29.04 -23.26
N ASN A 98 -14.20 -28.68 -23.15
CA ASN A 98 -14.76 -27.51 -23.81
C ASN A 98 -14.28 -26.20 -23.14
N ILE A 99 -13.25 -25.59 -23.75
CA ILE A 99 -12.62 -24.35 -23.27
C ILE A 99 -13.62 -23.21 -23.16
N ASP A 100 -14.52 -23.06 -24.14
CA ASP A 100 -15.51 -21.99 -24.18
C ASP A 100 -16.52 -22.12 -23.04
N ALA A 101 -16.96 -23.34 -22.73
CA ALA A 101 -17.87 -23.61 -21.62
C ALA A 101 -17.20 -23.37 -20.26
N HIS A 102 -15.94 -23.75 -20.08
CA HIS A 102 -15.15 -23.43 -18.87
C HIS A 102 -14.96 -21.92 -18.69
N ASN A 103 -14.62 -21.19 -19.75
CA ASN A 103 -14.51 -19.73 -19.72
C ASN A 103 -15.86 -19.06 -19.38
N ALA A 104 -16.95 -19.52 -19.99
CA ALA A 104 -18.28 -18.97 -19.73
C ALA A 104 -18.76 -19.28 -18.30
N LEU A 105 -18.44 -20.46 -17.76
CA LEU A 105 -18.67 -20.79 -16.36
C LEU A 105 -17.86 -19.88 -15.43
N ALA A 106 -16.57 -19.65 -15.72
CA ALA A 106 -15.73 -18.75 -14.92
C ALA A 106 -16.30 -17.32 -14.86
N PHE A 107 -16.81 -16.81 -15.98
CA PHE A 107 -17.50 -15.52 -16.03
C PHE A 107 -18.75 -15.47 -15.14
N VAL A 108 -19.63 -16.48 -15.21
CA VAL A 108 -20.85 -16.52 -14.40
C VAL A 108 -20.54 -16.67 -12.91
N GLU A 109 -19.55 -17.50 -12.55
CA GLU A 109 -19.12 -17.65 -11.16
C GLU A 109 -18.50 -16.37 -10.59
N LEU A 110 -17.76 -15.59 -11.40
CA LEU A 110 -17.30 -14.25 -11.02
C LEU A 110 -18.47 -13.30 -10.74
N ALA A 111 -19.47 -13.29 -11.63
CA ALA A 111 -20.67 -12.47 -11.44
C ALA A 111 -21.46 -12.85 -10.19
N ALA A 112 -21.46 -14.15 -9.83
CA ALA A 112 -22.04 -14.67 -8.60
C ALA A 112 -21.15 -14.50 -7.35
N SER A 113 -19.97 -13.87 -7.47
CA SER A 113 -18.97 -13.74 -6.39
C SER A 113 -18.44 -15.08 -5.85
N ASN A 114 -18.57 -16.17 -6.61
CA ASN A 114 -18.05 -17.49 -6.28
C ASN A 114 -16.60 -17.64 -6.77
N PHE A 115 -15.69 -16.84 -6.21
CA PHE A 115 -14.33 -16.70 -6.74
C PHE A 115 -13.55 -18.01 -6.86
N SER A 116 -13.69 -18.93 -5.90
CA SER A 116 -13.03 -20.25 -5.97
C SER A 116 -13.55 -21.11 -7.12
N ALA A 117 -14.87 -21.09 -7.40
CA ALA A 117 -15.44 -21.82 -8.52
C ALA A 117 -15.01 -21.20 -9.86
N ALA A 118 -14.93 -19.87 -9.93
CA ALA A 118 -14.41 -19.17 -11.10
C ALA A 118 -12.95 -19.53 -11.38
N GLU A 119 -12.11 -19.59 -10.34
CA GLU A 119 -10.71 -20.01 -10.49
C GLU A 119 -10.59 -21.44 -11.01
N ASN A 120 -11.38 -22.37 -10.47
CA ASN A 120 -11.36 -23.76 -10.92
C ASN A 120 -11.74 -23.86 -12.41
N ALA A 121 -12.82 -23.20 -12.83
CA ALA A 121 -13.25 -23.19 -14.23
C ALA A 121 -12.19 -22.55 -15.16
N ALA A 122 -11.60 -21.42 -14.76
CA ALA A 122 -10.54 -20.78 -15.54
C ALA A 122 -9.25 -21.62 -15.61
N ASN A 123 -8.88 -22.33 -14.54
CA ASN A 123 -7.76 -23.27 -14.55
C ASN A 123 -8.01 -24.48 -15.47
N MET A 124 -9.25 -24.98 -15.56
CA MET A 124 -9.60 -26.04 -16.52
C MET A 124 -9.45 -25.55 -17.96
N ALA A 125 -9.85 -24.31 -18.26
CA ALA A 125 -9.62 -23.72 -19.58
C ALA A 125 -8.12 -23.59 -19.91
N LEU A 126 -7.28 -23.20 -18.93
CA LEU A 126 -5.82 -23.11 -19.12
C LEU A 126 -5.10 -24.45 -19.19
N ALA A 127 -5.66 -25.52 -18.61
CA ALA A 127 -5.10 -26.86 -18.73
C ALA A 127 -5.15 -27.34 -20.19
N GLU A 128 -6.22 -26.99 -20.91
CA GLU A 128 -6.42 -27.34 -22.32
C GLU A 128 -5.74 -26.35 -23.28
N ASP A 129 -5.80 -25.04 -22.98
CA ASP A 129 -5.06 -24.01 -23.71
C ASP A 129 -4.28 -23.11 -22.74
N PRO A 130 -2.99 -23.42 -22.49
CA PRO A 130 -2.14 -22.63 -21.61
C PRO A 130 -1.93 -21.17 -22.04
N LYS A 131 -2.33 -20.79 -23.26
CA LYS A 131 -2.22 -19.43 -23.79
C LYS A 131 -3.56 -18.69 -23.84
N ASN A 132 -4.59 -19.26 -23.21
CA ASN A 132 -5.91 -18.65 -23.20
C ASN A 132 -5.94 -17.37 -22.36
N ALA A 133 -5.77 -16.22 -23.04
CA ALA A 133 -5.74 -14.91 -22.39
C ALA A 133 -7.04 -14.60 -21.63
N GLN A 134 -8.20 -15.10 -22.09
CA GLN A 134 -9.49 -14.85 -21.45
C GLN A 134 -9.60 -15.61 -20.11
N ALA A 135 -9.09 -16.83 -20.03
CA ALA A 135 -9.00 -17.59 -18.79
C ALA A 135 -8.04 -16.93 -17.78
N MET A 136 -6.89 -16.43 -18.24
CA MET A 136 -5.96 -15.64 -17.41
C MET A 136 -6.65 -14.38 -16.86
N VAL A 137 -7.46 -13.68 -17.67
CA VAL A 137 -8.26 -12.53 -17.23
C VAL A 137 -9.25 -12.93 -16.12
N TYR A 138 -9.90 -14.09 -16.22
CA TYR A 138 -10.83 -14.54 -15.17
C TYR A 138 -10.10 -14.90 -13.87
N LEU A 139 -8.94 -15.57 -13.94
CA LEU A 139 -8.08 -15.80 -12.76
C LEU A 139 -7.64 -14.49 -12.11
N GLY A 140 -7.15 -13.54 -12.91
CA GLY A 140 -6.75 -12.23 -12.42
C GLY A 140 -7.91 -11.48 -11.76
N SER A 141 -9.12 -11.57 -12.34
CA SER A 141 -10.33 -10.95 -11.79
C SER A 141 -10.73 -11.58 -10.45
N ALA A 142 -10.69 -12.92 -10.36
CA ALA A 142 -10.98 -13.63 -9.10
C ALA A 142 -10.00 -13.22 -8.00
N LYS A 143 -8.70 -13.16 -8.31
CA LYS A 143 -7.67 -12.73 -7.36
C LYS A 143 -7.82 -11.29 -6.92
N LEU A 144 -8.18 -10.40 -7.85
CA LEU A 144 -8.41 -8.99 -7.53
C LEU A 144 -9.56 -8.82 -6.54
N GLU A 145 -10.68 -9.51 -6.75
CA GLU A 145 -11.84 -9.44 -5.86
C GLU A 145 -11.58 -10.13 -4.50
N GLN A 146 -10.67 -11.11 -4.45
CA GLN A 146 -10.17 -11.71 -3.20
C GLN A 146 -9.14 -10.84 -2.47
N GLY A 147 -8.73 -9.70 -3.03
CA GLY A 147 -7.72 -8.80 -2.46
C GLY A 147 -6.27 -9.18 -2.76
N ASP A 148 -6.01 -10.30 -3.43
CA ASP A 148 -4.67 -10.72 -3.89
C ASP A 148 -4.28 -9.95 -5.16
N THR A 149 -4.04 -8.65 -4.98
CA THR A 149 -3.76 -7.69 -6.05
C THR A 149 -2.47 -8.03 -6.80
N THR A 150 -1.48 -8.62 -6.11
CA THR A 150 -0.20 -9.03 -6.71
C THR A 150 -0.40 -10.13 -7.74
N LYS A 151 -1.12 -11.21 -7.41
CA LYS A 151 -1.41 -12.27 -8.39
C LYS A 151 -2.32 -11.79 -9.50
N ALA A 152 -3.28 -10.91 -9.20
CA ALA A 152 -4.13 -10.29 -10.21
C ALA A 152 -3.30 -9.58 -11.31
N ILE A 153 -2.33 -8.75 -10.90
CA ILE A 153 -1.41 -8.07 -11.82
C ILE A 153 -0.65 -9.08 -12.68
N SER A 154 -0.10 -10.14 -12.08
CA SER A 154 0.64 -11.19 -12.82
C SER A 154 -0.22 -11.81 -13.93
N TYR A 155 -1.42 -12.28 -13.58
CA TYR A 155 -2.32 -12.91 -14.55
C TYR A 155 -2.74 -11.96 -15.68
N PHE A 156 -3.01 -10.68 -15.38
CA PHE A 156 -3.34 -9.73 -16.43
C PHE A 156 -2.14 -9.39 -17.34
N GLN A 157 -0.92 -9.36 -16.79
CA GLN A 157 0.30 -9.19 -17.59
C GLN A 157 0.56 -10.40 -18.50
N GLU A 158 0.35 -11.61 -18.00
CA GLU A 158 0.43 -12.84 -18.80
C GLU A 158 -0.63 -12.85 -19.90
N ALA A 159 -1.88 -12.46 -19.59
CA ALA A 159 -2.93 -12.34 -20.59
C ALA A 159 -2.56 -11.36 -21.72
N LEU A 160 -1.95 -10.22 -21.38
CA LEU A 160 -1.50 -9.22 -22.35
C LEU A 160 -0.23 -9.61 -23.10
N LYS A 161 0.56 -10.55 -22.57
CA LYS A 161 1.69 -11.15 -23.29
C LYS A 161 1.19 -12.03 -24.44
N GLU A 162 0.15 -12.84 -24.19
CA GLU A 162 -0.43 -13.72 -25.21
C GLU A 162 -1.37 -12.96 -26.16
N ALA A 163 -2.14 -11.99 -25.66
CA ALA A 163 -3.05 -11.16 -26.44
C ALA A 163 -2.84 -9.66 -26.16
N PRO A 164 -1.84 -9.02 -26.80
CA PRO A 164 -1.53 -7.61 -26.57
C PRO A 164 -2.70 -6.67 -26.84
N GLU A 165 -3.59 -6.95 -27.78
CA GLU A 165 -4.74 -6.08 -28.09
C GLU A 165 -5.97 -6.33 -27.19
N HIS A 166 -5.85 -7.16 -26.15
CA HIS A 166 -6.97 -7.48 -25.27
C HIS A 166 -7.34 -6.29 -24.35
N GLN A 167 -8.26 -5.47 -24.81
CA GLN A 167 -8.66 -4.23 -24.13
C GLN A 167 -9.14 -4.46 -22.68
N SER A 168 -9.99 -5.46 -22.43
CA SER A 168 -10.49 -5.76 -21.08
C SER A 168 -9.37 -6.14 -20.11
N ALA A 169 -8.40 -6.95 -20.54
CA ALA A 169 -7.23 -7.31 -19.73
C ALA A 169 -6.43 -6.07 -19.33
N ARG A 170 -6.26 -5.12 -20.26
CA ARG A 170 -5.56 -3.84 -19.99
C ARG A 170 -6.33 -2.92 -19.05
N ILE A 171 -7.66 -2.85 -19.16
CA ILE A 171 -8.50 -2.10 -18.21
C ILE A 171 -8.34 -2.69 -16.81
N LEU A 172 -8.42 -4.01 -16.68
CA LEU A 172 -8.34 -4.71 -15.41
C LEU A 172 -6.94 -4.64 -14.80
N LEU A 173 -5.88 -4.71 -15.61
CA LEU A 173 -4.51 -4.45 -15.17
C LEU A 173 -4.38 -3.03 -14.61
N GLY A 174 -4.90 -2.02 -15.32
CA GLY A 174 -4.91 -0.64 -14.85
C GLY A 174 -5.68 -0.48 -13.53
N ARG A 175 -6.83 -1.15 -13.38
CA ARG A 175 -7.60 -1.18 -12.12
C ARG A 175 -6.83 -1.87 -10.99
N ALA A 176 -6.14 -2.97 -11.27
CA ALA A 176 -5.32 -3.66 -10.28
C ALA A 176 -4.15 -2.77 -9.81
N PHE A 177 -3.52 -2.02 -10.72
CA PHE A 177 -2.53 -1.01 -10.36
C PHE A 177 -3.11 0.13 -9.53
N LEU A 178 -4.34 0.59 -9.81
CA LEU A 178 -5.02 1.57 -8.96
C LEU A 178 -5.23 1.06 -7.52
N VAL A 179 -5.69 -0.18 -7.36
CA VAL A 179 -5.89 -0.82 -6.04
C VAL A 179 -4.56 -0.96 -5.30
N ALA A 180 -3.47 -1.26 -6.02
CA ALA A 180 -2.13 -1.33 -5.48
C ALA A 180 -1.49 0.05 -5.17
N GLY A 181 -2.15 1.17 -5.48
CA GLY A 181 -1.58 2.52 -5.35
C GLY A 181 -0.54 2.88 -6.42
N ASN A 182 -0.36 2.03 -7.43
CA ASN A 182 0.62 2.20 -8.51
C ASN A 182 0.07 3.10 -9.63
N HIS A 183 -0.19 4.37 -9.31
CA HIS A 183 -0.90 5.31 -10.18
C HIS A 183 -0.23 5.54 -11.55
N ALA A 184 1.10 5.56 -11.63
CA ALA A 184 1.82 5.75 -12.91
C ALA A 184 1.61 4.58 -13.89
N PHE A 185 1.64 3.34 -13.40
CA PHE A 185 1.39 2.16 -14.23
C PHE A 185 -0.09 2.07 -14.65
N ALA A 186 -1.01 2.43 -13.75
CA ALA A 186 -2.42 2.56 -14.08
C ALA A 186 -2.65 3.59 -15.19
N GLU A 187 -2.05 4.77 -15.07
CA GLU A 187 -2.13 5.85 -16.06
C GLU A 187 -1.68 5.38 -17.46
N GLN A 188 -0.53 4.68 -17.53
CA GLN A 188 -0.01 4.14 -18.79
C GLN A 188 -0.96 3.14 -19.45
N CYS A 189 -1.59 2.26 -18.66
CA CYS A 189 -2.58 1.31 -19.16
C CYS A 189 -3.76 2.03 -19.83
N PHE A 190 -4.31 3.07 -19.18
CA PHE A 190 -5.47 3.79 -19.70
C PHE A 190 -5.11 4.70 -20.87
N LYS A 191 -3.94 5.36 -20.85
CA LYS A 191 -3.44 6.14 -21.99
C LYS A 191 -3.29 5.27 -23.24
N THR A 192 -2.74 4.08 -23.11
CA THR A 192 -2.59 3.14 -24.24
C THR A 192 -3.95 2.80 -24.88
N ILE A 193 -5.00 2.60 -24.06
CA ILE A 193 -6.36 2.35 -24.57
C ILE A 193 -6.90 3.57 -25.34
N LEU A 194 -6.67 4.76 -24.79
CA LEU A 194 -7.18 6.02 -25.35
C LEU A 194 -6.42 6.46 -26.61
N GLU A 195 -5.14 6.11 -26.73
CA GLU A 195 -4.36 6.28 -27.97
C GLU A 195 -4.95 5.46 -29.13
N GLN A 196 -5.45 4.26 -28.85
CA GLN A 196 -6.11 3.40 -29.84
C GLN A 196 -7.55 3.84 -30.11
N ASN A 197 -8.31 4.15 -29.05
CA ASN A 197 -9.70 4.57 -29.15
C ASN A 197 -10.06 5.60 -28.05
N PRO A 198 -10.14 6.90 -28.39
CA PRO A 198 -10.52 7.94 -27.45
C PRO A 198 -11.98 7.89 -26.96
N ARG A 199 -12.84 7.04 -27.55
CA ARG A 199 -14.27 6.92 -27.21
C ARG A 199 -14.57 5.76 -26.25
N VAL A 200 -13.68 5.54 -25.28
CA VAL A 200 -13.87 4.54 -24.21
C VAL A 200 -14.10 5.29 -22.89
N PRO A 201 -15.35 5.52 -22.46
CA PRO A 201 -15.65 6.39 -21.32
C PRO A 201 -15.04 5.90 -20.00
N GLN A 202 -15.01 4.57 -19.82
CA GLN A 202 -14.43 3.93 -18.63
C GLN A 202 -12.90 4.14 -18.53
N ALA A 203 -12.19 4.21 -19.66
CA ALA A 203 -10.75 4.48 -19.67
C ALA A 203 -10.45 5.93 -19.26
N TRP A 204 -11.28 6.90 -19.68
CA TRP A 204 -11.17 8.29 -19.22
C TRP A 204 -11.46 8.44 -17.72
N GLU A 205 -12.46 7.72 -17.21
CA GLU A 205 -12.76 7.70 -15.79
C GLU A 205 -11.56 7.17 -14.99
N PHE A 206 -11.05 5.99 -15.33
CA PHE A 206 -9.95 5.39 -14.58
C PHE A 206 -8.62 6.14 -14.78
N LEU A 207 -8.42 6.76 -15.94
CA LEU A 207 -7.30 7.68 -16.16
C LEU A 207 -7.39 8.87 -15.20
N GLY A 208 -8.57 9.46 -15.05
CA GLY A 208 -8.80 10.53 -14.08
C GLY A 208 -8.54 10.08 -12.64
N GLN A 209 -8.96 8.86 -12.26
CA GLN A 209 -8.67 8.29 -10.95
C GLN A 209 -7.16 8.08 -10.73
N ALA A 210 -6.45 7.58 -11.75
CA ALA A 210 -5.00 7.39 -11.69
C ALA A 210 -4.27 8.73 -11.53
N GLN A 211 -4.65 9.72 -12.32
CA GLN A 211 -4.09 11.07 -12.24
C GLN A 211 -4.40 11.75 -10.91
N ALA A 212 -5.62 11.59 -10.39
CA ALA A 212 -6.00 12.12 -9.07
C ALA A 212 -5.16 11.48 -7.95
N GLY A 213 -4.99 10.15 -7.97
CA GLY A 213 -4.13 9.44 -7.02
C GLY A 213 -2.65 9.83 -7.14
N ALA A 214 -2.18 10.16 -8.35
CA ALA A 214 -0.85 10.71 -8.59
C ALA A 214 -0.69 12.21 -8.25
N GLY A 215 -1.73 12.87 -7.75
CA GLY A 215 -1.71 14.32 -7.44
C GLY A 215 -1.78 15.25 -8.67
N GLN A 216 -2.01 14.70 -9.87
CA GLN A 216 -2.11 15.44 -11.13
C GLN A 216 -3.54 16.01 -11.32
N HIS A 217 -3.96 16.90 -10.44
CA HIS A 217 -5.37 17.32 -10.31
C HIS A 217 -5.96 18.01 -11.56
N VAL A 218 -5.16 18.78 -12.30
CA VAL A 218 -5.58 19.44 -13.55
C VAL A 218 -5.84 18.42 -14.66
N ASP A 219 -4.95 17.44 -14.80
CA ASP A 219 -5.10 16.37 -15.78
C ASP A 219 -6.27 15.44 -15.40
N ALA A 220 -6.42 15.14 -14.11
CA ALA A 220 -7.53 14.36 -13.58
C ALA A 220 -8.88 15.02 -13.90
N SER A 221 -9.02 16.32 -13.65
CA SER A 221 -10.22 17.10 -14.03
C SER A 221 -10.52 16.98 -15.52
N THR A 222 -9.50 17.13 -16.38
CA THR A 222 -9.64 17.02 -17.83
C THR A 222 -10.16 15.63 -18.23
N SER A 223 -9.57 14.57 -17.67
CA SER A 223 -9.98 13.18 -17.91
C SER A 223 -11.40 12.91 -17.43
N PHE A 224 -11.78 13.38 -16.24
CA PHE A 224 -13.14 13.24 -15.72
C PHE A 224 -14.18 14.00 -16.57
N ARG A 225 -13.85 15.20 -17.05
CA ARG A 225 -14.71 15.95 -17.98
C ARG A 225 -14.87 15.22 -19.32
N ASN A 226 -13.82 14.58 -19.83
CA ASN A 226 -13.91 13.74 -21.02
C ASN A 226 -14.87 12.56 -20.78
N ALA A 227 -14.75 11.85 -19.66
CA ALA A 227 -15.70 10.79 -19.29
C ALA A 227 -17.16 11.32 -19.21
N LEU A 228 -17.35 12.50 -18.61
CA LEU A 228 -18.64 13.17 -18.48
C LEU A 228 -19.24 13.57 -19.84
N SER A 229 -18.39 14.04 -20.77
CA SER A 229 -18.78 14.42 -22.14
C SER A 229 -19.24 13.21 -22.96
N LEU A 230 -18.71 12.02 -22.64
CA LEU A 230 -19.10 10.74 -23.23
C LEU A 230 -20.31 10.10 -22.55
N GLY A 231 -20.99 10.82 -21.65
CA GLY A 231 -22.26 10.41 -21.06
C GLY A 231 -22.17 9.68 -19.73
N VAL A 232 -20.99 9.56 -19.12
CA VAL A 232 -20.87 8.96 -17.77
C VAL A 232 -21.41 9.97 -16.75
N ARG A 233 -22.61 9.72 -16.22
CA ARG A 233 -23.27 10.56 -15.20
C ARG A 233 -23.48 9.71 -13.95
N LYS A 234 -22.55 9.77 -13.00
CA LYS A 234 -22.68 9.08 -11.71
C LYS A 234 -22.13 9.93 -10.56
N PRO A 235 -22.74 9.89 -9.37
CA PRO A 235 -22.33 10.72 -8.23
C PRO A 235 -20.84 10.55 -7.86
N SER A 236 -20.30 9.34 -7.99
CA SER A 236 -18.88 9.07 -7.71
C SER A 236 -17.93 9.79 -8.66
N LEU A 237 -18.27 9.89 -9.96
CA LEU A 237 -17.47 10.63 -10.94
C LEU A 237 -17.57 12.14 -10.71
N LEU A 238 -18.77 12.65 -10.39
CA LEU A 238 -18.97 14.07 -10.09
C LEU A 238 -18.22 14.48 -8.82
N ARG A 239 -18.22 13.62 -7.79
CA ARG A 239 -17.43 13.82 -6.57
C ARG A 239 -15.92 13.82 -6.86
N ALA A 240 -15.43 12.84 -7.62
CA ALA A 240 -14.02 12.77 -8.00
C ALA A 240 -13.58 13.99 -8.85
N LEU A 241 -14.45 14.46 -9.74
CA LEU A 241 -14.23 15.69 -10.50
C LEU A 241 -14.18 16.91 -9.59
N ALA A 242 -15.13 17.08 -8.66
CA ALA A 242 -15.11 18.19 -7.72
C ALA A 242 -13.89 18.17 -6.80
N GLU A 243 -13.45 17.00 -6.34
CA GLU A 243 -12.20 16.83 -5.59
C GLU A 243 -10.98 17.25 -6.41
N ALA A 244 -10.93 16.87 -7.70
CA ALA A 244 -9.89 17.31 -8.61
C ALA A 244 -9.91 18.83 -8.85
N GLU A 245 -11.08 19.45 -9.01
CA GLU A 245 -11.22 20.91 -9.14
C GLU A 245 -10.78 21.66 -7.87
N ARG A 246 -11.17 21.15 -6.70
CA ARG A 246 -10.78 21.71 -5.40
C ARG A 246 -9.27 21.68 -5.23
N ALA A 247 -8.65 20.53 -5.52
CA ALA A 247 -7.21 20.37 -5.44
C ALA A 247 -6.45 21.18 -6.51
N ALA A 248 -7.12 21.54 -7.61
CA ALA A 248 -6.62 22.48 -8.62
C ALA A 248 -6.87 23.98 -8.26
N GLY A 249 -7.50 24.28 -7.12
CA GLY A 249 -7.76 25.64 -6.64
C GLY A 249 -9.07 26.27 -7.14
N ASN A 250 -9.94 25.51 -7.80
CA ASN A 250 -11.21 25.99 -8.37
C ASN A 250 -12.39 25.70 -7.42
N GLU A 251 -12.40 26.31 -6.23
CA GLU A 251 -13.38 26.00 -5.16
C GLU A 251 -14.84 26.29 -5.57
N ASP A 252 -15.10 27.40 -6.27
CA ASP A 252 -16.46 27.77 -6.70
C ASP A 252 -17.05 26.74 -7.68
N LEU A 253 -16.21 26.22 -8.59
CA LEU A 253 -16.61 25.21 -9.58
C LEU A 253 -16.78 23.83 -8.93
N ALA A 254 -15.93 23.49 -7.96
CA ALA A 254 -16.07 22.25 -7.19
C ALA A 254 -17.42 22.22 -6.44
N GLU A 255 -17.85 23.34 -5.87
CA GLU A 255 -19.12 23.45 -5.15
C GLU A 255 -20.33 23.33 -6.11
N GLU A 256 -20.27 23.94 -7.29
CA GLU A 256 -21.31 23.79 -8.33
C GLU A 256 -21.44 22.33 -8.80
N ILE A 257 -20.31 21.63 -8.98
CA ILE A 257 -20.29 20.22 -9.41
C ILE A 257 -20.81 19.29 -8.29
N LEU A 258 -20.53 19.60 -7.02
CA LEU A 258 -21.08 18.85 -5.89
C LEU A 258 -22.58 19.04 -5.73
N GLN A 259 -23.11 20.24 -5.94
CA GLN A 259 -24.57 20.47 -6.00
C GLN A 259 -25.26 19.64 -7.07
N GLN A 260 -24.60 19.40 -8.21
CA GLN A 260 -25.11 18.51 -9.26
C GLN A 260 -25.06 17.02 -8.89
N ALA A 261 -24.30 16.65 -7.85
CA ALA A 261 -24.20 15.27 -7.35
C ALA A 261 -25.25 14.94 -6.27
N GLU A 262 -26.08 15.89 -5.85
CA GLU A 262 -27.05 15.76 -4.75
C GLU A 262 -28.46 15.33 -5.24
N ASP A 263 -29.01 14.29 -4.60
CA ASP A 263 -30.46 14.00 -4.50
C ASP A 263 -30.95 14.55 -3.13
N PRO A 264 -32.18 15.10 -2.98
CA PRO A 264 -32.48 15.99 -1.86
C PRO A 264 -33.04 15.28 -0.61
N LYS A 265 -32.20 15.23 0.45
CA LYS A 265 -32.44 14.94 1.90
C LYS A 265 -32.63 13.46 2.30
N PRO A 266 -31.95 12.94 3.36
CA PRO A 266 -31.66 13.50 4.71
C PRO A 266 -30.15 13.63 5.08
N ASP A 267 -29.27 13.70 4.08
CA ASP A 267 -27.83 13.44 4.27
C ASP A 267 -26.94 14.60 4.74
N LYS A 268 -27.44 15.84 4.86
CA LYS A 268 -26.57 16.99 5.19
C LYS A 268 -25.91 16.87 6.57
N ALA A 269 -26.65 16.44 7.59
CA ALA A 269 -26.10 16.25 8.92
C ALA A 269 -25.07 15.11 8.95
N ILE A 270 -25.39 13.99 8.28
CA ILE A 270 -24.48 12.83 8.17
C ILE A 270 -23.20 13.21 7.42
N ALA A 271 -23.32 14.00 6.35
CA ALA A 271 -22.19 14.50 5.58
C ALA A 271 -21.29 15.43 6.41
N GLU A 272 -21.85 16.34 7.19
CA GLU A 272 -21.08 17.22 8.07
C GLU A 272 -20.39 16.45 9.21
N LEU A 273 -21.02 15.41 9.77
CA LEU A 273 -20.38 14.51 10.75
C LEU A 273 -19.22 13.73 10.13
N ALA A 274 -19.40 13.23 8.90
CA ALA A 274 -18.34 12.55 8.17
C ALA A 274 -17.17 13.51 7.82
N ARG A 275 -17.46 14.76 7.45
CA ARG A 275 -16.45 15.81 7.21
C ARG A 275 -15.69 16.16 8.49
N ALA A 276 -16.37 16.29 9.61
CA ALA A 276 -15.74 16.53 10.91
C ALA A 276 -14.83 15.36 11.32
N SER A 277 -15.31 14.11 11.17
CA SER A 277 -14.50 12.91 11.40
C SER A 277 -13.25 12.87 10.49
N ALA A 278 -13.39 13.21 9.21
CA ALA A 278 -12.27 13.29 8.27
C ALA A 278 -11.31 14.46 8.59
N ALA A 279 -11.79 15.59 9.11
CA ALA A 279 -10.95 16.69 9.57
C ALA A 279 -10.12 16.29 10.80
N ILE A 280 -10.72 15.56 11.75
CA ILE A 280 -10.02 14.97 12.90
C ILE A 280 -8.93 14.01 12.42
N ALA A 281 -9.25 13.07 11.52
CA ALA A 281 -8.26 12.12 10.98
C ALA A 281 -7.07 12.81 10.28
N ARG A 282 -7.28 13.99 9.69
CA ARG A 282 -6.25 14.81 9.03
C ARG A 282 -5.49 15.75 9.98
N GLY A 283 -5.73 15.67 11.30
CA GLY A 283 -5.08 16.54 12.29
C GLY A 283 -5.54 17.99 12.23
N LYS A 284 -6.76 18.26 11.76
CA LYS A 284 -7.37 19.58 11.68
C LYS A 284 -8.55 19.73 12.65
N PRO A 285 -8.30 19.75 13.97
CA PRO A 285 -9.36 19.69 14.96
C PRO A 285 -10.25 20.95 15.01
N ARG A 286 -9.73 22.14 14.73
CA ARG A 286 -10.54 23.38 14.69
C ARG A 286 -11.57 23.37 13.56
N GLU A 287 -11.19 22.89 12.38
CA GLU A 287 -12.10 22.70 11.24
C GLU A 287 -13.23 21.74 11.63
N ALA A 288 -12.90 20.64 12.32
CA ALA A 288 -13.92 19.71 12.83
C ALA A 288 -14.90 20.38 13.79
N LEU A 289 -14.42 21.18 14.76
CA LEU A 289 -15.29 21.90 15.69
C LEU A 289 -16.23 22.90 14.98
N ASP A 290 -15.75 23.61 13.96
CA ASP A 290 -16.55 24.55 13.17
C ASP A 290 -17.66 23.85 12.37
N LEU A 291 -17.38 22.68 11.80
CA LEU A 291 -18.37 21.86 11.07
C LEU A 291 -19.46 21.34 12.02
N LEU A 292 -19.08 21.02 13.26
CA LEU A 292 -19.99 20.51 14.28
C LEU A 292 -20.78 21.59 15.01
N GLN A 293 -20.50 22.88 14.81
CA GLN A 293 -21.03 23.98 15.63
C GLN A 293 -22.58 24.06 15.66
N ASN A 294 -23.25 23.58 14.61
CA ASN A 294 -24.69 23.67 14.42
C ASN A 294 -25.42 22.33 14.60
N TYR A 295 -24.74 21.31 15.12
CA TYR A 295 -25.28 19.97 15.33
C TYR A 295 -25.16 19.59 16.80
N ASP A 296 -26.09 18.75 17.29
CA ASP A 296 -26.13 18.31 18.68
C ASP A 296 -26.40 16.80 18.76
N GLY A 297 -26.07 16.21 19.91
CA GLY A 297 -26.29 14.79 20.20
C GLY A 297 -25.00 14.04 20.52
N LEU A 298 -25.14 12.82 21.06
CA LEU A 298 -24.02 12.00 21.52
C LEU A 298 -22.91 11.86 20.45
N GLN A 299 -23.28 11.53 19.21
CA GLN A 299 -22.30 11.35 18.13
C GLN A 299 -21.52 12.64 17.80
N VAL A 300 -22.16 13.80 17.93
CA VAL A 300 -21.53 15.10 17.70
C VAL A 300 -20.55 15.43 18.81
N ASP A 301 -20.96 15.22 20.06
CA ASP A 301 -20.13 15.50 21.23
C ASP A 301 -18.92 14.54 21.29
N MET A 302 -19.05 13.29 20.84
CA MET A 302 -17.91 12.38 20.70
C MET A 302 -16.89 12.86 19.67
N LEU A 303 -17.33 13.39 18.52
CA LEU A 303 -16.43 13.97 17.52
C LEU A 303 -15.78 15.27 18.03
N ARG A 304 -16.53 16.13 18.74
CA ARG A 304 -15.97 17.32 19.39
C ARG A 304 -14.92 16.95 20.44
N ALA A 305 -15.20 15.96 21.28
CA ALA A 305 -14.25 15.47 22.28
C ALA A 305 -12.96 14.96 21.62
N SER A 306 -13.07 14.18 20.53
CA SER A 306 -11.91 13.71 19.77
C SER A 306 -11.09 14.84 19.13
N ALA A 307 -11.75 15.90 18.63
CA ALA A 307 -11.05 17.09 18.14
C ALA A 307 -10.31 17.84 19.26
N LEU A 308 -10.96 18.02 20.42
CA LEU A 308 -10.37 18.69 21.59
C LEU A 308 -9.20 17.90 22.16
N GLU A 309 -9.24 16.56 22.15
CA GLU A 309 -8.11 15.71 22.52
C GLU A 309 -6.87 15.99 21.65
N GLN A 310 -7.03 16.13 20.33
CA GLN A 310 -5.92 16.47 19.44
C GLN A 310 -5.32 17.84 19.75
N MET A 311 -6.15 18.75 20.27
CA MET A 311 -5.74 20.08 20.72
C MET A 311 -5.17 20.09 22.14
N ARG A 312 -5.15 18.94 22.84
CA ARG A 312 -4.78 18.81 24.25
C ARG A 312 -5.70 19.57 25.22
N GLU A 313 -6.92 19.87 24.79
CA GLU A 313 -7.97 20.50 25.61
C GLU A 313 -8.80 19.43 26.32
N PHE A 314 -8.15 18.64 27.17
CA PHE A 314 -8.73 17.41 27.70
C PHE A 314 -9.88 17.64 28.68
N ASP A 315 -9.86 18.71 29.47
CA ASP A 315 -10.96 19.01 30.41
C ASP A 315 -12.28 19.28 29.67
N ALA A 316 -12.22 20.01 28.55
CA ALA A 316 -13.38 20.27 27.70
C ALA A 316 -13.86 19.00 26.98
N ALA A 317 -12.93 18.13 26.55
CA ALA A 317 -13.28 16.83 25.98
C ALA A 317 -13.99 15.93 27.01
N ILE A 318 -13.52 15.93 28.26
CA ILE A 318 -14.12 15.16 29.36
C ILE A 318 -15.53 15.64 29.66
N GLU A 319 -15.74 16.96 29.78
CA GLU A 319 -17.06 17.53 30.08
C GLU A 319 -18.12 17.13 29.03
N LEU A 320 -17.74 17.07 27.74
CA LEU A 320 -18.63 16.65 26.67
C LEU A 320 -19.07 15.19 26.80
N VAL A 321 -18.16 14.30 27.19
CA VAL A 321 -18.48 12.87 27.34
C VAL A 321 -19.27 12.62 28.63
N GLU A 322 -18.94 13.32 29.73
CA GLU A 322 -19.65 13.22 31.02
C GLU A 322 -21.14 13.55 30.91
N ARG A 323 -21.52 14.49 30.04
CA ARG A 323 -22.94 14.87 29.81
C ARG A 323 -23.83 13.70 29.40
N HIS A 324 -23.27 12.66 28.80
CA HIS A 324 -24.02 11.55 28.26
C HIS A 324 -23.89 10.26 29.08
N LEU A 325 -23.02 10.18 30.08
CA LEU A 325 -22.69 8.90 30.76
C LEU A 325 -23.91 8.19 31.40
N ASP A 326 -24.90 8.95 31.85
CA ASP A 326 -26.15 8.44 32.42
C ASP A 326 -27.24 8.17 31.37
N SER A 327 -26.96 8.39 30.08
CA SER A 327 -27.90 8.15 28.99
C SER A 327 -27.97 6.66 28.61
N ASP A 328 -29.18 6.19 28.32
CA ASP A 328 -29.43 4.84 27.77
C ASP A 328 -28.78 4.64 26.38
N GLU A 329 -28.37 5.73 25.71
CA GLU A 329 -27.72 5.69 24.39
C GLU A 329 -26.19 5.45 24.45
N VAL A 330 -25.58 5.53 25.63
CA VAL A 330 -24.12 5.38 25.76
C VAL A 330 -23.69 3.92 25.70
N THR A 331 -22.88 3.60 24.68
CA THR A 331 -22.31 2.28 24.49
C THR A 331 -21.05 2.06 25.34
N ASP A 332 -20.69 0.79 25.53
CA ASP A 332 -19.44 0.39 26.19
C ASP A 332 -18.19 0.97 25.49
N GLU A 333 -18.25 1.13 24.17
CA GLU A 333 -17.18 1.75 23.38
C GLU A 333 -16.95 3.21 23.78
N VAL A 334 -18.04 3.96 23.98
CA VAL A 334 -17.97 5.37 24.44
C VAL A 334 -17.39 5.45 25.84
N ARG A 335 -17.85 4.60 26.77
CA ARG A 335 -17.31 4.53 28.15
C ARG A 335 -15.82 4.19 28.16
N LEU A 336 -15.39 3.27 27.30
CA LEU A 336 -13.98 2.92 27.19
C LEU A 336 -13.14 4.04 26.55
N SER A 337 -13.68 4.75 25.55
CA SER A 337 -13.03 5.94 25.01
C SER A 337 -12.85 6.99 26.10
N TYR A 338 -13.86 7.21 26.94
CA TYR A 338 -13.79 8.11 28.08
C TYR A 338 -12.68 7.73 29.06
N ALA A 339 -12.63 6.46 29.48
CA ALA A 339 -11.58 5.95 30.37
C ALA A 339 -10.17 6.15 29.79
N ARG A 340 -9.99 6.00 28.47
CA ARG A 340 -8.70 6.26 27.80
C ARG A 340 -8.28 7.73 27.91
N VAL A 341 -9.21 8.67 27.81
CA VAL A 341 -8.93 10.11 27.95
C VAL A 341 -8.56 10.45 29.38
N LEU A 342 -9.32 9.95 30.35
CA LEU A 342 -9.02 10.12 31.78
C LEU A 342 -7.62 9.62 32.14
N ALA A 343 -7.23 8.46 31.63
CA ALA A 343 -5.88 7.93 31.81
C ALA A 343 -4.80 8.83 31.19
N LYS A 344 -5.03 9.42 30.01
CA LYS A 344 -4.07 10.35 29.37
C LYS A 344 -3.81 11.62 30.19
N VAL A 345 -4.80 12.08 30.99
CA VAL A 345 -4.68 13.27 31.83
C VAL A 345 -4.27 13.00 33.27
N GLY A 346 -3.92 11.75 33.60
CA GLY A 346 -3.52 11.37 34.96
C GLY A 346 -4.67 11.20 35.94
N ARG A 347 -5.92 11.16 35.48
CA ARG A 347 -7.11 10.78 36.28
C ARG A 347 -7.29 9.25 36.27
N GLU A 348 -6.22 8.52 36.61
CA GLU A 348 -6.16 7.06 36.48
C GLU A 348 -7.20 6.33 37.35
N ALA A 349 -7.44 6.80 38.58
CA ALA A 349 -8.41 6.17 39.48
C ALA A 349 -9.85 6.17 38.92
N GLU A 350 -10.21 7.21 38.17
CA GLU A 350 -11.53 7.34 37.56
C GLU A 350 -11.65 6.49 36.30
N ALA A 351 -10.60 6.45 35.48
CA ALA A 351 -10.49 5.54 34.35
C ALA A 351 -10.63 4.08 34.79
N ASP A 352 -9.95 3.72 35.89
CA ASP A 352 -9.97 2.37 36.45
C ASP A 352 -11.34 2.01 36.99
N THR A 353 -12.05 2.94 37.64
CA THR A 353 -13.43 2.69 38.12
C THR A 353 -14.35 2.27 36.97
N ILE A 354 -14.32 2.99 35.84
CA ILE A 354 -15.14 2.67 34.66
C ILE A 354 -14.78 1.31 34.09
N VAL A 355 -13.48 1.01 33.98
CA VAL A 355 -13.01 -0.25 33.42
C VAL A 355 -13.33 -1.42 34.36
N ASP A 356 -13.17 -1.25 35.67
CA ASP A 356 -13.48 -2.27 36.68
C ASP A 356 -14.98 -2.62 36.68
N GLU A 357 -15.87 -1.63 36.49
CA GLU A 357 -17.31 -1.88 36.29
C GLU A 357 -17.59 -2.73 35.05
N MET A 358 -16.89 -2.47 33.94
CA MET A 358 -17.03 -3.26 32.71
C MET A 358 -16.45 -4.67 32.88
N MET A 359 -15.34 -4.80 33.61
CA MET A 359 -14.66 -6.06 33.90
C MET A 359 -15.41 -6.94 34.92
N GLY A 360 -16.25 -6.35 35.77
CA GLY A 360 -17.08 -7.06 36.75
C GLY A 360 -18.33 -7.74 36.17
N ARG A 361 -18.59 -7.61 34.87
CA ARG A 361 -19.74 -8.23 34.18
C ARG A 361 -19.47 -9.72 33.90
N GLU A 362 -20.54 -10.49 33.67
CA GLU A 362 -20.43 -11.92 33.36
C GLU A 362 -19.64 -12.19 32.07
N ASP A 363 -19.81 -11.33 31.05
CA ASP A 363 -19.00 -11.32 29.82
C ASP A 363 -18.47 -9.90 29.55
N PRO A 364 -17.23 -9.58 30.00
CA PRO A 364 -16.63 -8.27 29.78
C PRO A 364 -16.37 -7.98 28.30
N PRO A 365 -16.62 -6.75 27.81
CA PRO A 365 -16.31 -6.37 26.43
C PRO A 365 -14.84 -6.62 26.07
N LEU A 366 -14.59 -7.15 24.87
CA LEU A 366 -13.25 -7.46 24.38
C LEU A 366 -12.30 -6.25 24.45
N ALA A 367 -12.79 -5.07 24.06
CA ALA A 367 -12.00 -3.85 24.12
C ALA A 367 -11.62 -3.44 25.55
N ALA A 368 -12.47 -3.74 26.55
CA ALA A 368 -12.17 -3.50 27.96
C ALA A 368 -11.10 -4.48 28.48
N ARG A 369 -11.19 -5.77 28.08
CA ARG A 369 -10.14 -6.78 28.37
C ARG A 369 -8.78 -6.38 27.79
N ILE A 370 -8.73 -5.94 26.52
CA ILE A 370 -7.50 -5.45 25.89
C ILE A 370 -6.94 -4.23 26.64
N PHE A 371 -7.80 -3.27 26.99
CA PHE A 371 -7.38 -2.05 27.67
C PHE A 371 -6.85 -2.34 29.09
N ARG A 372 -7.55 -3.16 29.87
CA ARG A 372 -7.13 -3.55 31.22
C ARG A 372 -5.85 -4.36 31.20
N GLY A 373 -5.74 -5.33 30.28
CA GLY A 373 -4.52 -6.11 30.08
C GLY A 373 -3.32 -5.21 29.76
N PHE A 374 -3.50 -4.20 28.90
CA PHE A 374 -2.46 -3.21 28.62
C PHE A 374 -2.07 -2.38 29.85
N GLN A 375 -3.03 -1.89 30.65
CA GLN A 375 -2.74 -1.16 31.88
C GLN A 375 -1.91 -1.99 32.85
N LEU A 376 -2.31 -3.24 33.09
CA LEU A 376 -1.61 -4.17 33.97
C LEU A 376 -0.19 -4.47 33.46
N CYS A 377 -0.03 -4.82 32.19
CA CYS A 377 1.29 -5.03 31.58
C CYS A 377 2.18 -3.77 31.64
N ARG A 378 1.59 -2.57 31.52
CA ARG A 378 2.33 -1.30 31.64
C ARG A 378 2.79 -1.05 33.08
N ALA A 379 1.98 -1.44 34.07
CA ALA A 379 2.31 -1.41 35.49
C ALA A 379 3.34 -2.48 35.89
N GLY A 380 3.58 -3.48 35.03
CA GLY A 380 4.45 -4.62 35.31
C GLY A 380 3.74 -5.74 36.07
N ASP A 381 2.41 -5.74 36.06
CA ASP A 381 1.58 -6.76 36.66
C ASP A 381 1.42 -7.96 35.71
N THR A 382 1.68 -9.15 36.23
CA THR A 382 1.60 -10.42 35.49
C THR A 382 0.18 -10.82 35.15
N ASP A 383 -0.83 -10.33 35.90
CA ASP A 383 -2.24 -10.60 35.60
C ASP A 383 -2.64 -10.05 34.21
N GLY A 384 -1.95 -8.99 33.77
CA GLY A 384 -2.11 -8.45 32.43
C GLY A 384 -1.70 -9.42 31.32
N ILE A 385 -0.68 -10.25 31.57
CA ILE A 385 -0.18 -11.26 30.62
C ILE A 385 -1.25 -12.32 30.42
N GLU A 386 -1.78 -12.90 31.50
CA GLU A 386 -2.82 -13.92 31.43
C GLU A 386 -4.07 -13.40 30.70
N MET A 387 -4.47 -12.16 30.99
CA MET A 387 -5.60 -11.51 30.33
C MET A 387 -5.37 -11.33 28.82
N LEU A 388 -4.21 -10.82 28.42
CA LEU A 388 -3.89 -10.61 27.00
C LEU A 388 -3.67 -11.93 26.25
N GLN A 389 -3.15 -12.98 26.90
CA GLN A 389 -3.08 -14.32 26.33
C GLN A 389 -4.47 -14.91 26.11
N ALA A 390 -5.41 -14.70 27.04
CA ALA A 390 -6.80 -15.11 26.86
C ALA A 390 -7.47 -14.35 25.69
N VAL A 391 -7.15 -13.06 25.51
CA VAL A 391 -7.59 -12.28 24.34
C VAL A 391 -7.02 -12.86 23.04
N GLU A 392 -5.76 -13.28 23.02
CA GLU A 392 -5.12 -13.90 21.84
C GLU A 392 -5.87 -15.16 21.35
N GLN A 393 -6.56 -15.86 22.26
CA GLN A 393 -7.32 -17.08 21.95
C GLN A 393 -8.77 -16.82 21.49
N VAL A 394 -9.21 -15.56 21.40
CA VAL A 394 -10.57 -15.24 20.95
C VAL A 394 -10.71 -15.49 19.44
N GLU A 395 -11.64 -16.37 19.06
CA GLU A 395 -11.93 -16.64 17.65
C GLU A 395 -12.43 -15.38 16.92
N GLY A 396 -11.91 -15.15 15.71
CA GLY A 396 -12.32 -14.04 14.86
C GLY A 396 -11.73 -12.67 15.24
N LEU A 397 -10.73 -12.62 16.13
CA LEU A 397 -10.00 -11.39 16.41
C LEU A 397 -9.29 -10.87 15.15
N ASP A 398 -9.41 -9.57 14.88
CA ASP A 398 -8.76 -8.95 13.73
C ASP A 398 -7.22 -9.02 13.86
N GLU A 399 -6.54 -9.25 12.73
CA GLU A 399 -5.09 -9.44 12.69
C GLU A 399 -4.30 -8.19 13.12
N VAL A 400 -4.86 -6.98 12.99
CA VAL A 400 -4.26 -5.74 13.53
C VAL A 400 -4.32 -5.75 15.05
N GLU A 401 -5.46 -6.13 15.63
CA GLU A 401 -5.64 -6.21 17.08
C GLU A 401 -4.79 -7.33 17.69
N LEU A 402 -4.78 -8.51 17.07
CA LEU A 402 -3.97 -9.65 17.48
C LEU A 402 -2.47 -9.29 17.54
N ARG A 403 -1.95 -8.60 16.52
CA ARG A 403 -0.56 -8.12 16.52
C ARG A 403 -0.29 -7.07 17.60
N ARG A 404 -1.24 -6.17 17.86
CA ARG A 404 -1.11 -5.19 18.94
C ARG A 404 -0.98 -5.89 20.29
N VAL A 405 -1.82 -6.89 20.56
CA VAL A 405 -1.77 -7.72 21.76
C VAL A 405 -0.43 -8.44 21.88
N ARG A 406 0.01 -9.14 20.82
CA ARG A 406 1.31 -9.84 20.78
C ARG A 406 2.50 -8.92 21.02
N ARG A 407 2.50 -7.71 20.47
CA ARG A 407 3.58 -6.72 20.70
C ARG A 407 3.65 -6.26 22.16
N ILE A 408 2.49 -6.07 22.81
CA ILE A 408 2.43 -5.72 24.24
C ILE A 408 2.96 -6.87 25.08
N LEU A 409 2.58 -8.12 24.76
CA LEU A 409 3.08 -9.33 25.41
C LEU A 409 4.61 -9.42 25.27
N ALA A 410 5.14 -9.35 24.04
CA ALA A 410 6.58 -9.40 23.77
C ALA A 410 7.37 -8.37 24.59
N ALA A 411 6.92 -7.11 24.58
CA ALA A 411 7.56 -6.02 25.33
C ALA A 411 7.39 -6.14 26.84
N THR A 412 6.43 -6.91 27.33
CA THR A 412 6.23 -7.14 28.76
C THR A 412 7.12 -8.28 29.24
N PHE A 413 7.17 -9.38 28.51
CA PHE A 413 8.10 -10.49 28.75
C PHE A 413 9.56 -10.02 28.75
N ASP A 414 9.97 -9.21 27.75
CA ASP A 414 11.32 -8.62 27.69
C ASP A 414 11.66 -7.82 28.96
N ARG A 415 10.73 -6.96 29.43
CA ARG A 415 10.94 -6.15 30.65
C ARG A 415 11.02 -6.98 31.93
N LEU A 416 10.35 -8.13 31.96
CA LEU A 416 10.41 -9.10 33.06
C LEU A 416 11.66 -9.97 33.02
N GLY A 417 12.46 -9.91 31.95
CA GLY A 417 13.62 -10.77 31.73
C GLY A 417 13.26 -12.19 31.28
N GLN A 418 12.06 -12.37 30.74
CA GLN A 418 11.54 -13.62 30.18
C GLN A 418 11.76 -13.62 28.66
N PHE A 419 13.03 -13.78 28.27
CA PHE A 419 13.46 -13.51 26.90
C PHE A 419 13.00 -14.58 25.89
N ASP A 420 12.91 -15.85 26.31
CA ASP A 420 12.42 -16.94 25.47
C ASP A 420 10.96 -16.67 25.04
N GLU A 421 10.09 -16.32 25.98
CA GLU A 421 8.70 -15.98 25.71
C GLU A 421 8.59 -14.71 24.87
N ALA A 422 9.40 -13.68 25.19
CA ALA A 422 9.44 -12.46 24.41
C ALA A 422 9.82 -12.73 22.95
N GLY A 423 10.83 -13.57 22.73
CA GLY A 423 11.33 -13.96 21.42
C GLY A 423 10.26 -14.66 20.58
N GLN A 424 9.57 -15.66 21.16
CA GLN A 424 8.45 -16.34 20.50
C GLN A 424 7.34 -15.36 20.08
N TYR A 425 7.03 -14.35 20.91
CA TYR A 425 6.05 -13.34 20.54
C TYR A 425 6.56 -12.37 19.48
N PHE A 426 7.85 -12.04 19.46
CA PHE A 426 8.45 -11.25 18.38
C PHE A 426 8.43 -12.01 17.05
N GLU A 427 8.73 -13.31 17.04
CA GLU A 427 8.59 -14.16 15.84
C GLU A 427 7.16 -14.18 15.31
N LYS A 428 6.16 -14.32 16.20
CA LYS A 428 4.73 -14.31 15.83
C LYS A 428 4.25 -13.00 15.20
N ILE A 429 4.98 -11.89 15.38
CA ILE A 429 4.66 -10.60 14.73
C ILE A 429 5.56 -10.30 13.53
N SER A 430 6.56 -11.14 13.24
CA SER A 430 7.39 -11.06 12.03
C SER A 430 6.57 -11.41 10.77
N GLY A 431 7.02 -10.99 9.58
CA GLY A 431 6.33 -11.30 8.31
C GLY A 431 5.57 -10.13 7.66
N ARG A 432 5.61 -8.93 8.24
CA ARG A 432 4.88 -7.74 7.73
C ARG A 432 5.73 -6.82 6.87
N VAL A 433 7.01 -6.69 7.20
CA VAL A 433 7.94 -5.80 6.50
C VAL A 433 8.90 -6.67 5.71
N SER A 434 8.73 -6.69 4.39
CA SER A 434 9.78 -7.23 3.51
C SER A 434 10.92 -6.21 3.45
N GLY A 435 12.08 -6.60 3.96
CA GLY A 435 13.37 -5.94 3.78
C GLY A 435 14.07 -6.33 2.47
N ALA A 436 13.77 -7.49 1.89
CA ALA A 436 14.41 -8.01 0.67
C ALA A 436 14.22 -7.06 -0.54
N PHE A 437 13.10 -6.32 -0.58
CA PHE A 437 12.80 -5.43 -1.70
C PHE A 437 13.51 -4.07 -1.67
N ILE A 438 14.13 -3.66 -0.54
CA ILE A 438 14.67 -2.29 -0.46
C ILE A 438 16.08 -2.19 -1.07
N VAL A 439 16.89 -3.26 -1.17
CA VAL A 439 18.26 -3.12 -1.72
C VAL A 439 18.93 -4.32 -2.43
N ALA A 440 18.63 -5.60 -2.15
CA ALA A 440 19.68 -6.63 -2.31
C ALA A 440 19.93 -7.18 -3.73
N GLY A 441 18.96 -7.19 -4.66
CA GLY A 441 19.11 -7.95 -5.92
C GLY A 441 20.02 -7.34 -7.00
N SER A 442 20.09 -6.01 -7.09
CA SER A 442 20.94 -5.31 -8.08
C SER A 442 22.22 -4.75 -7.47
N VAL A 443 22.20 -4.40 -6.19
CA VAL A 443 23.32 -3.75 -5.49
C VAL A 443 24.44 -4.72 -5.11
N ALA A 444 24.10 -5.97 -4.76
CA ALA A 444 25.11 -6.99 -4.43
C ALA A 444 26.08 -7.24 -5.60
N ARG A 445 25.58 -7.27 -6.84
CA ARG A 445 26.41 -7.41 -8.06
C ARG A 445 27.31 -6.20 -8.32
N GLU A 446 26.83 -4.99 -8.08
CA GLU A 446 27.62 -3.76 -8.25
C GLU A 446 28.72 -3.61 -7.16
N ASN A 447 28.52 -4.22 -5.98
CA ASN A 447 29.50 -4.25 -4.89
C ASN A 447 30.68 -5.19 -5.17
N GLU A 448 30.40 -6.38 -5.71
CA GLU A 448 31.41 -7.37 -6.10
C GLU A 448 32.37 -6.78 -7.15
N ASP A 449 31.84 -6.13 -8.19
CA ASP A 449 32.63 -5.51 -9.26
C ASP A 449 33.63 -4.44 -8.73
N PHE A 450 33.28 -3.73 -7.65
CA PHE A 450 34.15 -2.71 -7.07
C PHE A 450 35.26 -3.33 -6.20
N LEU A 451 34.90 -4.28 -5.33
CA LEU A 451 35.85 -4.96 -4.43
C LEU A 451 36.84 -5.85 -5.18
N GLU A 452 36.43 -6.42 -6.32
CA GLU A 452 37.29 -7.24 -7.18
C GLU A 452 38.20 -6.41 -8.11
N SER A 453 37.93 -5.11 -8.27
CA SER A 453 38.76 -4.24 -9.11
C SER A 453 40.05 -3.83 -8.39
N GLU A 454 41.23 -4.19 -8.94
CA GLU A 454 42.53 -3.75 -8.41
C GLU A 454 42.79 -2.23 -8.55
N GLN A 455 41.88 -1.49 -9.20
CA GLN A 455 42.09 -0.10 -9.61
C GLN A 455 41.24 0.89 -8.80
N ARG A 456 41.89 1.59 -7.87
CA ARG A 456 41.28 2.70 -7.12
C ARG A 456 41.12 3.95 -8.02
N PRO A 457 39.91 4.55 -8.11
CA PRO A 457 39.70 5.77 -8.90
C PRO A 457 40.56 6.94 -8.41
N ALA A 458 41.09 7.74 -9.34
CA ALA A 458 41.80 8.97 -8.98
C ALA A 458 40.80 10.10 -8.72
N PHE A 459 40.71 10.63 -7.50
CA PHE A 459 39.79 11.72 -7.14
C PHE A 459 40.34 13.13 -7.36
N ALA A 460 41.67 13.26 -7.55
CA ALA A 460 42.30 14.57 -7.66
C ALA A 460 41.76 15.36 -8.85
N GLY A 461 41.16 16.53 -8.56
CA GLY A 461 40.57 17.41 -9.58
C GLY A 461 39.22 16.94 -10.13
N ARG A 462 38.61 15.89 -9.56
CA ARG A 462 37.25 15.40 -9.88
C ARG A 462 36.28 15.90 -8.83
N GLY A 463 35.70 17.06 -9.09
CA GLY A 463 34.70 17.65 -8.21
C GLY A 463 33.91 18.68 -8.97
N ALA A 464 32.62 18.79 -8.68
CA ALA A 464 31.81 19.85 -9.26
C ALA A 464 32.35 21.21 -8.82
N THR A 465 32.66 22.08 -9.79
CA THR A 465 32.97 23.49 -9.52
C THR A 465 31.68 24.27 -9.69
N HIS A 466 30.81 24.25 -8.68
CA HIS A 466 29.46 24.81 -8.80
C HIS A 466 29.22 26.01 -7.88
N GLU A 467 28.45 26.99 -8.37
CA GLU A 467 27.87 28.12 -7.61
C GLU A 467 26.70 27.69 -6.68
N LEU A 468 26.46 26.38 -6.57
CA LEU A 468 25.38 25.75 -5.82
C LEU A 468 25.65 25.79 -4.29
N PRO A 469 24.65 25.47 -3.43
CA PRO A 469 24.78 25.44 -1.97
C PRO A 469 25.97 24.58 -1.48
N GLU A 470 26.34 24.72 -0.20
CA GLU A 470 27.33 23.83 0.44
C GLU A 470 26.98 22.36 0.23
N ASP A 471 28.01 21.53 0.07
CA ASP A 471 27.87 20.11 -0.20
C ASP A 471 27.02 19.44 0.91
N PRO A 472 26.11 18.50 0.58
CA PRO A 472 25.24 17.88 1.59
C PRO A 472 26.03 17.07 2.63
N LEU A 473 25.50 17.00 3.85
CA LEU A 473 25.87 15.96 4.82
C LEU A 473 25.07 14.71 4.49
N PHE A 474 25.71 13.56 4.39
CA PHE A 474 25.03 12.29 4.16
C PHE A 474 24.99 11.47 5.44
N LEU A 475 23.84 10.86 5.71
CA LEU A 475 23.67 9.95 6.84
C LEU A 475 23.72 8.49 6.36
N LEU A 476 24.60 7.70 6.95
CA LEU A 476 24.74 6.26 6.77
C LEU A 476 24.29 5.59 8.07
N ALA A 477 22.98 5.31 8.16
CA ALA A 477 22.36 4.68 9.32
C ALA A 477 21.20 3.76 8.88
N TRP A 478 21.12 2.58 9.50
CA TRP A 478 20.02 1.64 9.30
C TRP A 478 18.85 1.91 10.27
N PRO A 479 17.63 1.44 9.95
CA PRO A 479 16.54 1.39 10.91
C PRO A 479 16.96 0.70 12.20
N GLY A 480 16.63 1.32 13.33
CA GLY A 480 17.00 0.80 14.64
C GLY A 480 18.36 1.25 15.14
N MET A 481 19.16 2.01 14.37
CA MET A 481 20.45 2.54 14.85
C MET A 481 20.35 3.88 15.59
N GLY A 482 19.15 4.46 15.69
CA GLY A 482 18.98 5.82 16.19
C GLY A 482 19.04 6.90 15.10
N HIS A 483 18.82 6.50 13.83
CA HIS A 483 18.57 7.41 12.72
C HIS A 483 17.50 8.47 13.03
N GLU A 484 16.43 8.07 13.73
CA GLU A 484 15.34 8.94 14.17
C GLU A 484 15.81 10.01 15.14
N TRP A 485 16.76 9.69 16.01
CA TRP A 485 17.37 10.64 16.95
C TRP A 485 18.20 11.69 16.22
N LEU A 486 18.95 11.29 15.19
CA LEU A 486 19.71 12.20 14.35
C LEU A 486 18.81 13.16 13.56
N MET A 487 17.71 12.66 13.00
CA MET A 487 16.73 13.51 12.33
C MET A 487 16.04 14.50 13.29
N ALA A 488 15.68 14.06 14.50
CA ALA A 488 14.99 14.90 15.48
C ALA A 488 15.90 15.94 16.14
N GLY A 489 17.14 15.53 16.45
CA GLY A 489 18.20 16.37 17.01
C GLY A 489 18.80 17.27 15.94
N ILE A 490 19.78 16.75 15.19
CA ILE A 490 20.53 17.50 14.16
C ILE A 490 19.61 18.02 13.07
N GLY A 491 18.74 17.17 12.51
CA GLY A 491 17.82 17.55 11.44
C GLY A 491 16.78 18.60 11.84
N GLY A 492 16.52 18.74 13.14
CA GLY A 492 15.62 19.74 13.70
C GLY A 492 16.26 21.09 14.00
N LEU A 493 17.60 21.22 13.89
CA LEU A 493 18.28 22.48 14.14
C LEU A 493 17.90 23.54 13.10
N PRO A 494 17.72 24.83 13.47
CA PRO A 494 17.32 25.88 12.54
C PRO A 494 18.29 26.08 11.36
N ALA A 495 19.58 25.80 11.59
CA ALA A 495 20.64 25.89 10.59
C ALA A 495 20.67 24.69 9.62
N VAL A 496 19.78 23.70 9.80
CA VAL A 496 19.75 22.47 9.02
C VAL A 496 18.48 22.40 8.17
N MET A 497 18.65 21.95 6.92
CA MET A 497 17.55 21.49 6.09
C MET A 497 17.61 19.97 6.03
N LEU A 498 16.67 19.31 6.73
CA LEU A 498 16.52 17.87 6.67
C LEU A 498 15.86 17.44 5.36
N VAL A 499 16.54 16.60 4.61
CA VAL A 499 15.96 15.83 3.50
C VAL A 499 15.57 14.47 4.09
N ALA A 500 14.29 14.33 4.44
CA ALA A 500 13.77 13.13 5.11
C ALA A 500 13.81 11.88 4.22
N ASP A 501 13.90 10.72 4.87
CA ASP A 501 13.92 9.41 4.23
C ASP A 501 12.51 8.98 3.80
N LYS A 502 12.08 9.45 2.62
CA LYS A 502 10.81 9.04 1.99
C LYS A 502 11.10 8.12 0.80
N PRO A 503 10.47 6.94 0.68
CA PRO A 503 10.77 5.93 -0.35
C PRO A 503 10.81 6.50 -1.79
N GLU A 504 9.83 7.32 -2.15
CA GLU A 504 9.74 7.93 -3.49
C GLU A 504 10.93 8.85 -3.82
N THR A 505 11.38 9.61 -2.81
CA THR A 505 12.49 10.57 -2.96
C THR A 505 13.84 9.87 -2.86
N GLN A 506 13.91 8.80 -2.05
CA GLN A 506 15.07 7.94 -1.90
C GLN A 506 15.44 7.27 -3.22
N LEU A 507 14.46 6.66 -3.92
CA LEU A 507 14.70 6.01 -5.21
C LEU A 507 15.25 7.00 -6.25
N ARG A 508 14.67 8.20 -6.36
CA ARG A 508 15.13 9.22 -7.31
C ARG A 508 16.54 9.69 -7.02
N ARG A 509 16.86 10.01 -5.76
CA ARG A 509 18.22 10.41 -5.34
C ARG A 509 19.24 9.28 -5.59
N ARG A 510 18.89 8.03 -5.27
CA ARG A 510 19.69 6.83 -5.60
C ARG A 510 19.94 6.73 -7.10
N THR A 511 18.92 6.92 -7.94
CA THR A 511 19.09 6.92 -9.40
C THR A 511 19.99 8.06 -9.87
N ILE A 512 19.88 9.26 -9.30
CA ILE A 512 20.70 10.41 -9.70
C ILE A 512 22.17 10.19 -9.35
N ILE A 513 22.47 9.85 -8.09
CA ILE A 513 23.84 9.62 -7.61
C ILE A 513 24.42 8.35 -8.24
N GLY A 514 23.60 7.30 -8.34
CA GLY A 514 23.96 5.99 -8.89
C GLY A 514 24.23 5.97 -10.40
N LYS A 515 23.95 7.05 -11.15
CA LYS A 515 24.42 7.20 -12.54
C LYS A 515 25.95 7.09 -12.67
N VAL A 516 26.67 7.29 -11.56
CA VAL A 516 28.13 7.26 -11.48
C VAL A 516 28.63 6.03 -10.70
N ALA A 517 27.79 4.99 -10.54
CA ALA A 517 28.18 3.76 -9.86
C ALA A 517 29.12 2.89 -10.73
N GLY A 518 30.06 2.20 -10.06
CA GLY A 518 31.01 1.28 -10.68
C GLY A 518 32.39 1.88 -10.96
N ALA A 519 33.44 1.05 -10.84
CA ALA A 519 34.83 1.47 -10.97
C ALA A 519 35.16 2.04 -12.36
N GLU A 520 34.66 1.42 -13.44
CA GLU A 520 34.88 1.88 -14.82
C GLU A 520 34.22 3.25 -15.09
N THR A 521 32.95 3.40 -14.70
CA THR A 521 32.20 4.65 -14.84
C THR A 521 32.91 5.79 -14.11
N LEU A 522 33.35 5.54 -12.86
CA LEU A 522 34.09 6.51 -12.07
C LEU A 522 35.42 6.89 -12.71
N GLN A 523 36.13 5.96 -13.35
CA GLN A 523 37.38 6.29 -14.05
C GLN A 523 37.18 7.24 -15.23
N MET A 524 36.05 7.14 -15.92
CA MET A 524 35.70 8.03 -17.06
C MET A 524 35.02 9.33 -16.62
N PHE A 525 34.60 9.43 -15.36
CA PHE A 525 33.86 10.56 -14.82
C PHE A 525 34.66 11.86 -14.78
N THR A 526 34.12 12.91 -15.39
CA THR A 526 34.76 14.23 -15.51
C THR A 526 34.16 15.26 -14.53
N PRO A 527 34.84 16.39 -14.27
CA PRO A 527 34.28 17.49 -13.47
C PRO A 527 32.98 18.10 -14.06
N GLY A 528 32.81 18.03 -15.38
CA GLY A 528 31.57 18.46 -16.05
C GLY A 528 30.40 17.55 -15.69
N ASP A 529 30.63 16.24 -15.72
CA ASP A 529 29.63 15.24 -15.32
C ASP A 529 29.26 15.38 -13.83
N ALA A 530 30.26 15.62 -12.97
CA ALA A 530 30.05 15.92 -11.55
C ALA A 530 29.12 17.13 -11.36
N THR A 531 29.35 18.19 -12.14
CA THR A 531 28.54 19.41 -12.09
C THR A 531 27.09 19.15 -12.56
N GLU A 532 26.91 18.36 -13.61
CA GLU A 532 25.58 18.00 -14.13
C GLU A 532 24.79 17.15 -13.13
N VAL A 533 25.43 16.14 -12.53
CA VAL A 533 24.80 15.26 -11.53
C VAL A 533 24.47 16.04 -10.25
N ALA A 534 25.37 16.90 -9.77
CA ALA A 534 25.09 17.78 -8.63
C ALA A 534 23.91 18.73 -8.92
N ALA A 535 23.85 19.32 -10.11
CA ALA A 535 22.72 20.16 -10.51
C ALA A 535 21.41 19.38 -10.54
N ALA A 536 21.42 18.13 -11.05
CA ALA A 536 20.25 17.27 -11.06
C ALA A 536 19.77 16.91 -9.65
N TYR A 537 20.69 16.64 -8.72
CA TYR A 537 20.38 16.40 -7.30
C TYR A 537 19.67 17.60 -6.68
N TRP A 538 20.22 18.81 -6.83
CA TRP A 538 19.61 20.02 -6.28
C TRP A 538 18.28 20.39 -6.95
N GLN A 539 18.13 20.13 -8.25
CA GLN A 539 16.86 20.32 -8.95
C GLN A 539 15.77 19.36 -8.44
N ASP A 540 16.10 18.11 -8.12
CA ASP A 540 15.13 17.16 -7.53
C ASP A 540 14.65 17.65 -6.16
N LEU A 541 15.56 18.10 -5.29
CA LEU A 541 15.20 18.67 -3.99
C LEU A 541 14.34 19.93 -4.12
N ALA A 542 14.70 20.85 -5.02
CA ALA A 542 13.95 22.07 -5.26
C ALA A 542 12.52 21.80 -5.76
N ARG A 543 12.31 20.79 -6.61
CA ARG A 543 10.97 20.34 -7.03
C ARG A 543 10.12 19.86 -5.86
N GLY A 544 10.74 19.30 -4.83
CA GLY A 544 10.10 18.91 -3.58
C GLY A 544 9.92 20.07 -2.58
N GLY A 545 10.24 21.31 -2.95
CA GLY A 545 10.18 22.47 -2.07
C GLY A 545 11.33 22.55 -1.05
N LEU A 546 12.38 21.74 -1.22
CA LEU A 546 13.55 21.71 -0.35
C LEU A 546 14.67 22.57 -0.93
N GLU A 547 14.71 23.83 -0.49
CA GLU A 547 15.78 24.76 -0.81
C GLU A 547 16.64 25.06 0.45
N PRO A 548 17.97 24.88 0.38
CA PRO A 548 18.83 25.08 1.55
C PRO A 548 18.75 26.49 2.13
N ARG A 549 18.73 27.53 1.29
CA ARG A 549 18.64 28.95 1.69
C ARG A 549 19.64 29.34 2.79
N GLY A 550 20.88 28.88 2.66
CA GLY A 550 21.96 29.12 3.63
C GLY A 550 21.99 28.15 4.81
N ARG A 551 21.14 27.12 4.81
CA ARG A 551 21.17 26.02 5.79
C ARG A 551 22.02 24.86 5.26
N GLN A 552 22.69 24.15 6.16
CA GLN A 552 23.36 22.91 5.84
C GLN A 552 22.32 21.84 5.49
N THR A 553 22.51 21.16 4.36
CA THR A 553 21.61 20.06 3.98
C THR A 553 22.04 18.79 4.69
N LEU A 554 21.12 18.14 5.40
CA LEU A 554 21.29 16.80 5.97
C LEU A 554 20.43 15.84 5.15
N ASP A 555 21.08 15.02 4.33
CA ASP A 555 20.44 13.98 3.54
C ASP A 555 20.36 12.67 4.34
N ALA A 556 19.16 12.39 4.83
CA ALA A 556 18.85 11.21 5.62
C ALA A 556 18.56 9.96 4.77
N MET A 557 18.85 10.01 3.46
CA MET A 557 18.77 8.83 2.60
C MET A 557 19.53 7.68 3.27
N TRP A 558 18.97 6.46 3.31
CA TRP A 558 19.79 5.26 3.61
C TRP A 558 20.81 5.13 2.48
N THR A 559 21.92 5.82 2.65
CA THR A 559 23.05 5.68 1.76
C THR A 559 23.53 4.26 1.98
N SER A 560 23.69 3.50 0.91
CA SER A 560 24.48 2.28 0.99
C SER A 560 25.92 2.69 0.71
N ALA A 561 26.86 2.14 1.48
CA ALA A 561 28.29 2.35 1.40
C ALA A 561 28.82 2.32 -0.04
N HIS A 562 28.22 1.53 -0.93
CA HIS A 562 28.56 1.46 -2.35
C HIS A 562 28.52 2.80 -3.10
N MET A 563 27.72 3.77 -2.65
CA MET A 563 27.62 5.10 -3.27
C MET A 563 28.71 6.08 -2.81
N LEU A 564 29.48 5.77 -1.76
CA LEU A 564 30.49 6.69 -1.23
C LEU A 564 31.50 7.18 -2.27
N PRO A 565 32.00 6.35 -3.21
CA PRO A 565 32.88 6.82 -4.27
C PRO A 565 32.18 7.81 -5.23
N SER A 566 30.90 7.60 -5.53
CA SER A 566 30.09 8.53 -6.34
C SER A 566 29.89 9.85 -5.59
N ILE A 567 29.53 9.78 -4.30
CA ILE A 567 29.37 10.95 -3.44
C ILE A 567 30.68 11.76 -3.42
N ALA A 568 31.83 11.12 -3.24
CA ALA A 568 33.13 11.80 -3.23
C ALA A 568 33.46 12.50 -4.55
N ALA A 569 33.03 11.94 -5.68
CA ALA A 569 33.25 12.53 -7.00
C ALA A 569 32.30 13.69 -7.30
N ILE A 570 31.06 13.64 -6.79
CA ILE A 570 30.02 14.65 -7.04
C ILE A 570 30.11 15.81 -6.03
N PHE A 571 30.26 15.47 -4.75
CA PHE A 571 30.26 16.36 -3.59
C PHE A 571 31.55 16.17 -2.75
N PRO A 572 32.70 16.64 -3.25
CA PRO A 572 34.00 16.35 -2.62
C PRO A 572 34.21 16.99 -1.25
N ARG A 573 33.34 17.92 -0.82
CA ARG A 573 33.41 18.56 0.51
C ARG A 573 32.35 18.01 1.47
N SER A 574 31.56 17.02 1.04
CA SER A 574 30.58 16.37 1.91
C SER A 574 31.24 15.69 3.11
N LYS A 575 30.53 15.70 4.22
CA LYS A 575 30.82 14.81 5.36
C LYS A 575 29.77 13.70 5.41
N VAL A 576 30.18 12.54 5.90
CA VAL A 576 29.30 11.37 6.06
C VAL A 576 29.20 11.02 7.54
N ILE A 577 28.00 11.13 8.10
CA ILE A 577 27.71 10.63 9.45
C ILE A 577 27.47 9.14 9.34
N VAL A 578 28.29 8.34 10.02
CA VAL A 578 28.16 6.88 10.06
C VAL A 578 27.72 6.48 11.44
N VAL A 579 26.57 5.81 11.54
CA VAL A 579 26.16 5.22 12.81
C VAL A 579 26.63 3.77 12.86
N ASN A 580 27.44 3.44 13.86
CA ASN A 580 27.92 2.09 14.07
C ASN A 580 27.14 1.43 15.20
N ARG A 581 26.85 0.14 15.02
CA ARG A 581 26.27 -0.70 16.04
C ARG A 581 26.64 -2.17 15.83
N ASP A 582 26.68 -2.91 16.94
CA ASP A 582 26.88 -4.34 16.91
C ASP A 582 25.85 -5.04 16.00
N PRO A 583 26.27 -5.90 15.06
CA PRO A 583 25.35 -6.57 14.15
C PRO A 583 24.33 -7.48 14.83
N ALA A 584 24.65 -8.08 15.98
CA ALA A 584 23.70 -8.94 16.68
C ALA A 584 22.56 -8.09 17.27
N GLU A 585 22.89 -6.94 17.85
CA GLU A 585 21.89 -5.97 18.34
C GLU A 585 20.99 -5.44 17.21
N MET A 586 21.54 -5.25 16.01
CA MET A 586 20.77 -4.85 14.83
C MET A 586 19.71 -5.88 14.45
N VAL A 587 20.07 -7.17 14.42
CA VAL A 587 19.14 -8.25 14.10
C VAL A 587 18.01 -8.32 15.12
N LEU A 588 18.33 -8.18 16.41
CA LEU A 588 17.32 -8.14 17.47
C LEU A 588 16.33 -7.00 17.27
N ASP A 589 16.79 -5.81 16.92
CA ASP A 589 15.90 -4.67 16.70
C ASP A 589 15.06 -4.80 15.42
N TRP A 590 15.57 -5.47 14.38
CA TRP A 590 14.75 -5.82 13.22
C TRP A 590 13.69 -6.88 13.54
N LEU A 591 14.03 -7.87 14.37
CA LEU A 591 13.06 -8.82 14.89
C LEU A 591 11.95 -8.10 15.67
N ARG A 592 12.31 -7.20 16.58
CA ARG A 592 11.37 -6.37 17.36
C ARG A 592 10.49 -5.48 16.48
N ALA A 593 11.05 -4.97 15.38
CA ALA A 593 10.33 -4.18 14.39
C ALA A 593 9.41 -5.02 13.48
N GLY A 594 9.58 -6.35 13.44
CA GLY A 594 8.75 -7.29 12.68
C GLY A 594 9.22 -7.56 11.24
N TYR A 595 10.51 -7.38 10.96
CA TYR A 595 11.11 -7.77 9.67
C TYR A 595 11.13 -9.28 9.50
N ALA A 596 10.95 -9.75 8.26
CA ALA A 596 10.81 -11.17 7.94
C ALA A 596 12.12 -11.82 7.46
N GLU A 597 12.93 -11.10 6.67
CA GLU A 597 14.16 -11.62 6.04
C GLU A 597 15.40 -11.25 6.86
N LEU A 598 15.39 -11.56 8.16
CA LEU A 598 16.51 -11.25 9.07
C LEU A 598 17.86 -11.82 8.58
N PRO A 599 17.93 -13.06 8.07
CA PRO A 599 19.18 -13.63 7.52
C PRO A 599 19.82 -12.78 6.41
N GLU A 600 19.01 -12.40 5.41
CA GLU A 600 19.43 -11.62 4.24
C GLU A 600 19.81 -10.18 4.63
N MET A 601 19.05 -9.58 5.55
CA MET A 601 19.38 -8.26 6.09
C MET A 601 20.71 -8.26 6.86
N ALA A 602 20.96 -9.31 7.65
CA ALA A 602 22.21 -9.47 8.39
C ALA A 602 23.42 -9.66 7.46
N GLU A 603 23.25 -10.43 6.38
CA GLU A 603 24.27 -10.58 5.33
C GLU A 603 24.60 -9.24 4.68
N TYR A 604 23.59 -8.52 4.21
CA TYR A 604 23.79 -7.26 3.53
C TYR A 604 24.40 -6.19 4.47
N TYR A 605 23.98 -6.14 5.74
CA TYR A 605 24.58 -5.22 6.70
C TYR A 605 26.08 -5.49 6.91
N ARG A 606 26.50 -6.76 6.94
CA ARG A 606 27.91 -7.15 7.00
C ARG A 606 28.67 -6.66 5.76
N GLU A 607 28.12 -6.85 4.57
CA GLU A 607 28.72 -6.35 3.31
C GLU A 607 28.91 -4.83 3.35
N GLN A 608 27.91 -4.09 3.86
CA GLN A 608 28.01 -2.64 4.03
C GLN A 608 29.14 -2.24 4.98
N GLN A 609 29.30 -2.95 6.10
CA GLN A 609 30.39 -2.69 7.05
C GLN A 609 31.76 -2.97 6.42
N GLN A 610 31.90 -4.03 5.63
CA GLN A 610 33.14 -4.36 4.92
C GLN A 610 33.49 -3.30 3.86
N LEU A 611 32.52 -2.91 3.04
CA LEU A 611 32.69 -1.83 2.05
C LEU A 611 33.12 -0.53 2.70
N LEU A 612 32.45 -0.15 3.79
CA LEU A 612 32.78 1.07 4.51
C LEU A 612 34.22 1.02 5.09
N ALA A 613 34.64 -0.11 5.65
CA ALA A 613 36.01 -0.29 6.15
C ALA A 613 37.06 -0.16 5.04
N GLU A 614 36.78 -0.67 3.83
CA GLU A 614 37.66 -0.49 2.68
C GLU A 614 37.67 0.96 2.18
N TYR A 615 36.50 1.57 2.02
CA TYR A 615 36.35 2.90 1.44
C TYR A 615 36.96 3.99 2.33
N ARG A 616 36.92 3.84 3.65
CA ARG A 616 37.62 4.76 4.59
C ARG A 616 39.13 4.88 4.30
N GLN A 617 39.75 3.90 3.64
CA GLN A 617 41.19 3.93 3.37
C GLN A 617 41.57 4.85 2.19
N TRP A 618 40.65 5.15 1.28
CA TRP A 618 41.00 5.82 0.03
C TRP A 618 39.93 6.74 -0.57
N VAL A 619 38.67 6.68 -0.12
CA VAL A 619 37.64 7.65 -0.50
C VAL A 619 37.90 8.95 0.28
N PRO A 620 38.08 10.10 -0.39
CA PRO A 620 38.50 11.35 0.25
C PRO A 620 37.32 12.12 0.87
N LEU A 621 36.52 11.45 1.69
CA LEU A 621 35.42 12.07 2.46
C LEU A 621 35.77 12.10 3.95
N GLU A 622 35.23 13.08 4.66
CA GLU A 622 35.30 13.11 6.12
C GLU A 622 34.17 12.26 6.71
N PHE A 623 34.53 11.25 7.50
CA PHE A 623 33.58 10.37 8.19
C PHE A 623 33.43 10.79 9.65
N LEU A 624 32.19 11.01 10.08
CA LEU A 624 31.81 11.35 11.44
C LEU A 624 31.14 10.13 12.07
N GLU A 625 31.88 9.42 12.91
CA GLU A 625 31.37 8.24 13.58
C GLU A 625 30.39 8.63 14.68
N ALA A 626 29.28 7.91 14.77
CA ALA A 626 28.27 8.01 15.82
C ALA A 626 28.04 6.64 16.46
N ASP A 627 27.89 6.60 17.78
CA ASP A 627 27.59 5.40 18.55
C ASP A 627 26.07 5.18 18.59
N GLY A 628 25.61 4.11 17.94
CA GLY A 628 24.19 3.75 17.90
C GLY A 628 23.60 3.38 19.27
N ASP A 629 24.39 2.74 20.14
CA ASP A 629 23.92 2.38 21.48
C ASP A 629 23.80 3.63 22.37
N ALA A 630 24.71 4.59 22.22
CA ALA A 630 24.57 5.90 22.85
C ALA A 630 23.32 6.62 22.36
N LEU A 631 23.07 6.65 21.05
CA LEU A 631 21.87 7.28 20.48
C LEU A 631 20.56 6.66 21.02
N LEU A 632 20.52 5.36 21.27
CA LEU A 632 19.30 4.68 21.73
C LEU A 632 19.11 4.77 23.25
N SER A 633 20.19 4.84 24.02
CA SER A 633 20.14 4.87 25.49
C SER A 633 20.00 6.29 26.04
N ASP A 634 20.90 7.18 25.65
CA ASP A 634 20.92 8.60 26.02
C ASP A 634 21.38 9.45 24.82
N PRO A 635 20.47 9.81 23.90
CA PRO A 635 20.84 10.43 22.62
C PRO A 635 21.49 11.81 22.73
N GLU A 636 21.15 12.60 23.75
CA GLU A 636 21.50 14.03 23.78
C GLU A 636 23.02 14.30 23.77
N PRO A 637 23.85 13.66 24.63
CA PRO A 637 25.30 13.87 24.61
C PRO A 637 25.96 13.56 23.25
N GLU A 638 25.53 12.48 22.60
CA GLU A 638 26.09 12.07 21.32
C GLU A 638 25.68 13.03 20.19
N LEU A 639 24.43 13.50 20.21
CA LEU A 639 23.94 14.52 19.28
C LEU A 639 24.63 15.88 19.47
N GLN A 640 24.90 16.30 20.72
CA GLN A 640 25.66 17.51 21.01
C GLN A 640 27.09 17.43 20.46
N ARG A 641 27.75 16.29 20.65
CA ARG A 641 29.10 16.03 20.10
C ARG A 641 29.11 16.14 18.59
N LEU A 642 28.13 15.53 17.91
CA LEU A 642 28.01 15.61 16.45
C LEU A 642 27.71 17.03 15.97
N ALA A 643 26.84 17.77 16.66
CA ALA A 643 26.56 19.17 16.35
C ALA A 643 27.83 20.03 16.43
N GLU A 644 28.65 19.85 17.49
CA GLU A 644 29.93 20.55 17.64
C GLU A 644 30.90 20.23 16.50
N MET A 645 31.04 18.96 16.11
CA MET A 645 31.89 18.54 14.98
C MET A 645 31.42 19.08 13.63
N LEU A 646 30.12 19.33 13.50
CA LEU A 646 29.49 19.92 12.32
C LEU A 646 29.51 21.46 12.33
N GLY A 647 29.93 22.08 13.44
CA GLY A 647 29.85 23.53 13.63
C GLY A 647 28.41 24.06 13.70
N LEU A 648 27.47 23.24 14.19
CA LEU A 648 26.07 23.58 14.35
C LEU A 648 25.78 23.93 15.81
N ASP A 649 25.04 25.02 16.03
CA ASP A 649 24.63 25.44 17.37
C ASP A 649 23.52 24.49 17.90
N TRP A 650 23.81 23.79 19.00
CA TRP A 650 22.81 23.01 19.72
C TRP A 650 21.87 23.94 20.52
N ASP A 651 20.54 23.74 20.39
CA ASP A 651 19.54 24.58 21.05
C ASP A 651 18.63 23.80 22.01
N GLU A 652 17.96 24.55 22.91
CA GLU A 652 17.04 24.00 23.91
C GLU A 652 15.85 23.28 23.25
N ALA A 653 15.41 23.74 22.07
CA ALA A 653 14.33 23.13 21.34
C ALA A 653 14.70 21.74 20.81
N ALA A 654 15.96 21.51 20.42
CA ALA A 654 16.49 20.20 20.04
C ALA A 654 16.54 19.26 21.24
N ALA A 655 17.06 19.74 22.38
CA ALA A 655 17.06 18.96 23.62
C ALA A 655 15.63 18.57 24.03
N GLU A 656 14.67 19.50 23.95
CA GLU A 656 13.26 19.23 24.28
C GLU A 656 12.64 18.20 23.32
N ARG A 657 12.87 18.32 22.00
CA ARG A 657 12.39 17.34 21.00
C ARG A 657 12.92 15.95 21.29
N VAL A 658 14.23 15.82 21.49
CA VAL A 658 14.90 14.55 21.79
C VAL A 658 14.39 13.98 23.11
N ASN A 659 14.32 14.77 24.17
CA ASN A 659 13.83 14.28 25.46
C ASN A 659 12.35 13.86 25.39
N ASN A 660 11.50 14.60 24.68
CA ASN A 660 10.09 14.24 24.49
C ASN A 660 9.94 12.90 23.75
N MET A 661 10.74 12.67 22.70
CA MET A 661 10.79 11.38 22.01
C MET A 661 11.27 10.26 22.95
N ARG A 662 12.31 10.52 23.76
CA ARG A 662 12.89 9.55 24.71
C ARG A 662 11.91 9.15 25.80
N VAL A 663 11.16 10.10 26.36
CA VAL A 663 10.12 9.83 27.36
C VAL A 663 8.95 9.04 26.77
N ALA A 664 8.64 9.24 25.49
CA ALA A 664 7.59 8.50 24.80
C ALA A 664 7.95 7.04 24.52
N THR A 665 9.25 6.72 24.40
CA THR A 665 9.76 5.36 24.17
C THR A 665 10.13 4.68 25.49
N ARG A 666 9.59 3.50 25.77
CA ARG A 666 10.12 2.64 26.85
C ARG A 666 11.20 1.73 26.26
N PRO A 667 12.45 1.77 26.75
CA PRO A 667 13.51 0.92 26.23
C PRO A 667 13.23 -0.55 26.58
N PHE A 668 13.58 -1.43 25.64
CA PHE A 668 13.69 -2.86 25.91
C PHE A 668 14.88 -3.12 26.83
N ARG A 669 14.84 -4.23 27.57
CA ARG A 669 15.92 -4.66 28.47
C ARG A 669 16.84 -5.68 27.83
N GLY A 670 16.32 -6.58 26.99
CA GLY A 670 17.12 -7.66 26.46
C GLY A 670 18.12 -7.18 25.42
N THR A 671 19.27 -7.83 25.43
CA THR A 671 20.36 -7.69 24.45
C THR A 671 20.35 -8.86 23.50
N ALA A 672 21.10 -8.81 22.40
CA ALA A 672 21.17 -9.92 21.45
C ALA A 672 21.61 -11.25 22.11
N SER A 673 22.46 -11.20 23.13
CA SER A 673 22.86 -12.39 23.91
C SER A 673 21.73 -13.02 24.72
N ASP A 674 20.67 -12.27 25.04
CA ASP A 674 19.51 -12.80 25.73
C ASP A 674 18.55 -13.55 24.79
N TYR A 675 18.72 -13.42 23.47
CA TYR A 675 17.84 -13.95 22.42
C TYR A 675 18.54 -14.98 21.50
N GLU A 676 19.62 -15.62 21.96
CA GLU A 676 20.48 -16.49 21.13
C GLU A 676 19.71 -17.56 20.34
N ASP A 677 18.72 -18.20 20.96
CA ASP A 677 17.93 -19.27 20.33
C ASP A 677 17.07 -18.76 19.17
N VAL A 678 16.47 -17.58 19.31
CA VAL A 678 15.61 -16.97 18.28
C VAL A 678 16.44 -16.30 17.18
N LEU A 679 17.68 -15.91 17.50
CA LEU A 679 18.58 -15.23 16.59
C LEU A 679 19.63 -16.17 15.95
N GLU A 680 19.59 -17.49 16.22
CA GLU A 680 20.63 -18.44 15.80
C GLU A 680 20.92 -18.37 14.29
N ALA A 681 19.89 -18.43 13.45
CA ALA A 681 20.04 -18.42 12.00
C ALA A 681 20.67 -17.11 11.44
N PRO A 682 20.15 -15.90 11.74
CA PRO A 682 20.77 -14.66 11.26
C PRO A 682 22.13 -14.38 11.91
N LEU A 683 22.35 -14.75 13.18
CA LEU A 683 23.67 -14.60 13.83
C LEU A 683 24.70 -15.58 13.26
N GLY A 684 24.28 -16.78 12.87
CA GLY A 684 25.14 -17.75 12.19
C GLY A 684 25.73 -17.21 10.89
N ILE A 685 24.97 -16.39 10.16
CA ILE A 685 25.46 -15.69 8.95
C ILE A 685 26.51 -14.65 9.35
N LEU A 686 26.30 -13.92 10.45
CA LEU A 686 27.25 -12.92 10.96
C LEU A 686 28.61 -13.51 11.36
N GLY A 687 28.67 -14.81 11.66
CA GLY A 687 29.90 -15.56 11.88
C GLY A 687 30.45 -15.39 13.30
N ALA A 688 30.99 -16.48 13.86
CA ALA A 688 31.52 -16.63 15.22
C ALA A 688 32.85 -15.87 15.48
N GLY A 689 32.89 -14.56 15.21
CA GLY A 689 34.09 -13.73 15.27
C GLY A 689 33.97 -12.43 16.07
N THR A 690 32.84 -12.14 16.71
CA THR A 690 32.64 -10.93 17.54
C THR A 690 32.56 -11.22 19.04
N ARG A 691 32.68 -12.49 19.46
CA ARG A 691 32.88 -12.86 20.87
C ARG A 691 34.38 -12.90 21.19
N ASP A 692 35.02 -11.75 21.29
CA ASP A 692 36.26 -11.55 22.08
C ASP A 692 36.44 -10.07 22.43
#